data_AF-A0A8T5UFU9-F1
#
_entry.id   AF-A0A8T5UFU9-F1
#
_cell.length_a   1.000
_cell.length_b   1.000
_cell.length_c   1.000
_cell.angle_alpha   90.00
_cell.angle_beta   90.00
_cell.angle_gamma   90.00
#
_symmetry.space_group_name_H-M   'P 1'
#
loop_
_entity.id
_entity.type
_entity.pdbx_description
1 polymer ?
#
loop_
_entity_poly.entity_id
_entity_poly.type
_entity_poly.pdbx_seq_one_letter_code
_entity_poly.pdbx_strand_id
1 'polypeptide(L)'
;MNSDKNHDVLEKQLKTLGQKIRIDILKKLSLSSNPLSYSMLQKEVLGSNPNSVNFSFHLKALRSSDLMDTTDDGYLLSALGRQILKNIVSIEKILNDKNKTIMIRTSKYSKEPFDSSKIENYLIKEGQVDTHLAKQIAKEVEERLSKTNIEYLTAPLMREYINGILLENGQEEIRHRLTRLGTPPYEVSRYFDNNRINPEQLLSKLGSEVSEQFLLLNLLPKNLADMYLSGELVLLNLNYWSLRPLGFYIDSNSIISYLSKRKIVDINKLDNSIELINLCSNFFGVVGKIKPYVSEDILLGNFSDFLFKSISSNENSKALINFLNSEIMNHSNRIYDQKSHLSLEISSSDLFEDSKSLNIQSPSISYFLDRLFNQIDQNDGFTCPLIVFDYSLLLNNKSECNFLRETINSTHSNDIIFSLNNNLSLLNSTLINVKKNNTKEEPKNRVVLDKILINLHKIADNSKQNDSLFFEYVQDKLNSVFELFAHKKDLIIRKLSTSKEWNRIISDFIKPESISWIDDSLKSVSFFGLNEAIKTHCGIEIDRIENSESFAYNLLVFMKDLINEFNQEHNDNYILTQPHNGSYLSKHFYRSMDEVGNAPNKYCINMIRGNSKLSLDKRIQIYKNFEGIVDGGSVFMFNVNNTPIEELLAQLSYSKVNRFQLKVE
;
A
#
# COMPACT_ATOMS: atom_id res chain seq x y z
N MET A 1 -72.92 17.65 39.73
CA MET A 1 -73.58 17.09 38.53
C MET A 1 -72.74 17.29 37.25
N ASN A 2 -71.42 17.00 37.27
CA ASN A 2 -70.55 17.13 36.09
C ASN A 2 -69.73 15.86 35.77
N SER A 3 -69.83 14.77 36.56
CA SER A 3 -69.12 13.51 36.32
C SER A 3 -69.79 12.68 35.21
N ASP A 4 -71.12 12.64 35.15
CA ASP A 4 -71.85 11.76 34.23
C ASP A 4 -71.76 12.21 32.77
N LYS A 5 -71.66 13.52 32.50
CA LYS A 5 -71.45 14.04 31.14
C LYS A 5 -70.05 13.75 30.58
N ASN A 6 -69.03 13.65 31.43
CA ASN A 6 -67.66 13.35 30.98
C ASN A 6 -67.44 11.86 30.73
N HIS A 7 -68.18 10.98 31.40
CA HIS A 7 -68.10 9.53 31.19
C HIS A 7 -68.58 9.14 29.78
N ASP A 8 -69.65 9.78 29.32
CA ASP A 8 -70.28 9.56 28.01
C ASP A 8 -69.39 10.03 26.82
N VAL A 9 -68.60 11.09 27.02
CA VAL A 9 -67.68 11.62 26.00
C VAL A 9 -66.48 10.71 25.78
N LEU A 10 -65.87 10.20 26.86
CA LEU A 10 -64.73 9.29 26.76
C LEU A 10 -65.13 7.96 26.12
N GLU A 11 -66.26 7.38 26.54
CA GLU A 11 -66.77 6.13 25.96
C GLU A 11 -67.06 6.28 24.47
N LYS A 12 -67.67 7.39 24.05
CA LYS A 12 -67.90 7.71 22.64
C LYS A 12 -66.60 7.77 21.84
N GLN A 13 -65.56 8.45 22.36
CA GLN A 13 -64.25 8.53 21.69
C GLN A 13 -63.60 7.15 21.55
N LEU A 14 -63.57 6.36 22.63
CA LEU A 14 -63.00 5.01 22.61
C LEU A 14 -63.76 4.08 21.66
N LYS A 15 -65.10 4.18 21.61
CA LYS A 15 -65.94 3.40 20.69
C LYS A 15 -65.72 3.79 19.24
N THR A 16 -65.49 5.08 18.96
CA THR A 16 -65.07 5.54 17.64
C THR A 16 -63.70 4.98 17.28
N LEU A 17 -62.73 5.02 18.19
CA LEU A 17 -61.34 4.60 17.94
C LEU A 17 -61.11 3.08 18.00
N GLY A 18 -62.07 2.31 18.52
CA GLY A 18 -61.96 0.85 18.64
C GLY A 18 -61.82 0.08 17.32
N GLN A 19 -61.98 0.75 16.17
CA GLN A 19 -61.75 0.16 14.85
C GLN A 19 -60.36 0.54 14.32
N LYS A 20 -59.52 -0.47 14.05
CA LYS A 20 -58.15 -0.31 13.54
C LYS A 20 -58.03 0.69 12.38
N ILE A 21 -58.93 0.59 11.40
CA ILE A 21 -58.90 1.46 10.21
C ILE A 21 -59.02 2.96 10.53
N ARG A 22 -59.74 3.32 11.60
CA ARG A 22 -59.90 4.72 12.01
C ARG A 22 -58.61 5.25 12.63
N ILE A 23 -57.89 4.40 13.38
CA ILE A 23 -56.55 4.73 13.89
C ILE A 23 -55.56 4.90 12.72
N ASP A 24 -55.61 4.00 11.72
CA ASP A 24 -54.76 4.07 10.53
C ASP A 24 -55.01 5.36 9.72
N ILE A 25 -56.28 5.77 9.55
CA ILE A 25 -56.66 7.06 8.95
C ILE A 25 -56.01 8.22 9.69
N LEU A 26 -56.14 8.28 11.02
CA LEU A 26 -55.57 9.37 11.83
C LEU A 26 -54.03 9.38 11.76
N LYS A 27 -53.37 8.21 11.75
CA LYS A 27 -51.92 8.09 11.55
C LYS A 27 -51.48 8.67 10.20
N LYS A 28 -52.18 8.35 9.11
CA LYS A 28 -51.85 8.91 7.79
C LYS A 28 -52.02 10.44 7.74
N LEU A 29 -53.10 10.94 8.31
CA LEU A 29 -53.32 12.39 8.42
C LEU A 29 -52.28 13.10 9.29
N SER A 30 -51.70 12.41 10.28
CA SER A 30 -50.65 12.98 11.12
C SER A 30 -49.30 13.16 10.41
N LEU A 31 -49.06 12.40 9.33
CA LEU A 31 -47.81 12.44 8.56
C LEU A 31 -47.83 13.51 7.46
N SER A 32 -49.03 13.97 7.05
CA SER A 32 -49.19 14.99 6.03
C SER A 32 -49.35 16.36 6.66
N SER A 33 -48.59 17.35 6.17
CA SER A 33 -48.77 18.76 6.53
C SER A 33 -49.93 19.41 5.75
N ASN A 34 -50.34 18.81 4.63
CA ASN A 34 -51.38 19.29 3.73
C ASN A 34 -52.65 18.42 3.83
N PRO A 35 -53.84 18.96 3.53
CA PRO A 35 -55.07 18.18 3.43
C PRO A 35 -54.94 17.02 2.44
N LEU A 36 -55.42 15.83 2.83
CA LEU A 36 -55.43 14.66 1.95
C LEU A 36 -56.80 14.49 1.30
N SER A 37 -56.82 14.39 -0.03
CA SER A 37 -58.05 14.08 -0.77
C SER A 37 -58.58 12.69 -0.42
N TYR A 38 -59.88 12.47 -0.63
CA TYR A 38 -60.51 11.18 -0.34
C TYR A 38 -59.80 9.99 -1.01
N SER A 39 -59.45 10.13 -2.29
CA SER A 39 -58.82 9.06 -3.07
C SER A 39 -57.39 8.76 -2.62
N MET A 40 -56.61 9.80 -2.27
CA MET A 40 -55.26 9.63 -1.72
C MET A 40 -55.31 8.95 -0.36
N LEU A 41 -56.15 9.45 0.55
CA LEU A 41 -56.28 8.88 1.89
C LEU A 41 -56.80 7.44 1.87
N GLN A 42 -57.76 7.13 1.00
CA GLN A 42 -58.25 5.77 0.81
C GLN A 42 -57.16 4.83 0.30
N LYS A 43 -56.37 5.25 -0.70
CA LYS A 43 -55.25 4.48 -1.24
C LYS A 43 -54.17 4.22 -0.19
N GLU A 44 -53.82 5.22 0.60
CA GLU A 44 -52.78 5.10 1.62
C GLU A 44 -53.17 4.19 2.80
N VAL A 45 -54.46 4.11 3.12
CA VAL A 45 -54.97 3.29 4.25
C VAL A 45 -55.32 1.87 3.80
N LEU A 46 -55.95 1.69 2.63
CA LEU A 46 -56.48 0.40 2.18
C LEU A 46 -55.61 -0.32 1.13
N GLY A 47 -54.62 0.35 0.53
CA GLY A 47 -53.75 -0.23 -0.49
C GLY A 47 -54.53 -0.72 -1.72
N SER A 48 -54.32 -1.98 -2.12
CA SER A 48 -54.85 -2.57 -3.36
C SER A 48 -56.33 -3.00 -3.31
N ASN A 49 -57.01 -2.89 -2.16
CA ASN A 49 -58.41 -3.33 -1.96
C ASN A 49 -59.35 -2.18 -1.53
N PRO A 50 -59.56 -1.13 -2.37
CA PRO A 50 -60.30 0.07 -1.97
C PRO A 50 -61.83 -0.15 -1.77
N ASN A 51 -62.41 -1.21 -2.35
CA ASN A 51 -63.86 -1.42 -2.39
C ASN A 51 -64.40 -2.34 -1.27
N SER A 52 -63.53 -2.91 -0.42
CA SER A 52 -63.94 -3.89 0.60
C SER A 52 -64.50 -3.27 1.88
N VAL A 53 -64.34 -1.96 2.05
CA VAL A 53 -64.71 -1.25 3.29
C VAL A 53 -65.41 0.06 2.94
N ASN A 54 -66.51 0.35 3.64
CA ASN A 54 -67.21 1.64 3.53
C ASN A 54 -66.36 2.76 4.14
N PHE A 55 -65.37 3.24 3.39
CA PHE A 55 -64.37 4.20 3.87
C PHE A 55 -64.99 5.54 4.31
N SER A 56 -66.00 6.01 3.57
CA SER A 56 -66.77 7.22 3.91
C SER A 56 -67.50 7.12 5.25
N PHE A 57 -67.96 5.92 5.64
CA PHE A 57 -68.52 5.67 6.97
C PHE A 57 -67.50 5.90 8.10
N HIS A 58 -66.24 5.48 7.91
CA HIS A 58 -65.19 5.71 8.91
C HIS A 58 -64.80 7.20 9.01
N LEU A 59 -64.69 7.91 7.88
CA LEU A 59 -64.44 9.35 7.86
C LEU A 59 -65.55 10.12 8.56
N LYS A 60 -66.82 9.77 8.30
CA LYS A 60 -67.98 10.39 8.95
C LYS A 60 -67.95 10.19 10.48
N ALA A 61 -67.56 9.00 10.94
CA ALA A 61 -67.46 8.69 12.37
C ALA A 61 -66.31 9.43 13.07
N LEU A 62 -65.17 9.61 12.38
CA LEU A 62 -64.04 10.39 12.89
C LEU A 62 -64.39 11.88 12.98
N ARG A 63 -65.05 12.42 11.95
CA ARG A 63 -65.54 13.81 11.92
C ARG A 63 -66.60 14.08 12.98
N SER A 64 -67.58 13.18 13.17
CA SER A 64 -68.62 13.34 14.20
C SER A 64 -68.11 13.22 15.64
N SER A 65 -66.87 12.77 15.81
CA SER A 65 -66.15 12.70 17.08
C SER A 65 -65.07 13.78 17.20
N ASP A 66 -65.04 14.77 16.30
CA ASP A 66 -64.11 15.90 16.33
C ASP A 66 -62.62 15.49 16.29
N LEU A 67 -62.31 14.33 15.69
CA LEU A 67 -60.95 13.81 15.53
C LEU A 67 -60.29 14.23 14.20
N MET A 68 -61.08 14.80 13.29
CA MET A 68 -60.70 15.13 11.92
C MET A 68 -61.50 16.34 11.43
N ASP A 69 -60.84 17.21 10.66
CA ASP A 69 -61.41 18.35 9.99
C ASP A 69 -61.54 18.10 8.48
N THR A 70 -62.36 18.89 7.80
CA THR A 70 -62.53 18.88 6.34
C THR A 70 -62.34 20.28 5.80
N THR A 71 -61.54 20.39 4.74
CA THR A 71 -61.24 21.61 3.98
C THR A 71 -61.62 21.38 2.52
N ASP A 72 -61.61 22.43 1.71
CA ASP A 72 -61.89 22.33 0.26
C ASP A 72 -60.91 21.38 -0.44
N ASP A 73 -59.68 21.30 0.06
CA ASP A 73 -58.60 20.47 -0.49
C ASP A 73 -58.56 19.03 0.11
N GLY A 74 -59.40 18.73 1.10
CA GLY A 74 -59.50 17.39 1.68
C GLY A 74 -59.53 17.33 3.21
N TYR A 75 -59.07 16.22 3.77
CA TYR A 75 -59.18 15.90 5.20
C TYR A 75 -57.91 16.25 5.96
N LEU A 76 -58.07 16.74 7.18
CA LEU A 76 -56.99 17.08 8.12
C LEU A 76 -57.23 16.45 9.49
N LEU A 77 -56.17 16.32 10.27
CA LEU A 77 -56.25 15.93 11.67
C LEU A 77 -56.64 17.14 12.53
N SER A 78 -57.67 17.03 13.37
CA SER A 78 -58.06 18.14 14.27
C SER A 78 -57.06 18.32 15.41
N ALA A 79 -57.19 19.41 16.18
CA ALA A 79 -56.37 19.63 17.38
C ALA A 79 -56.59 18.53 18.44
N LEU A 80 -57.85 18.14 18.65
CA LEU A 80 -58.22 17.03 19.55
C LEU A 80 -57.72 15.69 19.00
N GLY A 81 -57.89 15.44 17.69
CA GLY A 81 -57.38 14.26 17.01
C GLY A 81 -55.88 14.07 17.17
N ARG A 82 -55.09 15.16 17.09
CA ARG A 82 -53.65 15.15 17.38
C ARG A 82 -53.33 14.73 18.80
N GLN A 83 -53.99 15.31 19.79
CA GLN A 83 -53.74 14.99 21.20
C GLN A 83 -54.11 13.53 21.52
N ILE A 84 -55.27 13.07 21.03
CA ILE A 84 -55.73 11.70 21.27
C ILE A 84 -54.84 10.70 20.53
N LEU A 85 -54.50 10.95 19.26
CA LEU A 85 -53.61 10.07 18.50
C LEU A 85 -52.24 9.93 19.18
N LYS A 86 -51.68 11.03 19.73
CA LYS A 86 -50.42 10.98 20.49
C LYS A 86 -50.50 9.98 21.65
N ASN A 87 -51.62 9.97 22.38
CA ASN A 87 -51.84 9.03 23.49
C ASN A 87 -52.03 7.59 22.99
N ILE A 88 -52.76 7.39 21.88
CA ILE A 88 -52.94 6.06 21.27
C ILE A 88 -51.59 5.49 20.82
N VAL A 89 -50.76 6.28 20.14
CA VAL A 89 -49.42 5.88 19.72
C VAL A 89 -48.54 5.56 20.93
N SER A 90 -48.69 6.30 22.04
CA SER A 90 -48.02 5.98 23.31
C SER A 90 -48.48 4.64 23.88
N ILE A 91 -49.78 4.34 23.86
CA ILE A 91 -50.33 3.05 24.33
C ILE A 91 -49.85 1.91 23.43
N GLU A 92 -49.90 2.10 22.11
CA GLU A 92 -49.43 1.14 21.12
C GLU A 92 -47.94 0.85 21.32
N LYS A 93 -47.13 1.87 21.64
CA LYS A 93 -45.72 1.70 22.00
C LYS A 93 -45.55 0.84 23.27
N ILE A 94 -46.30 1.13 24.34
CA ILE A 94 -46.26 0.34 25.59
C ILE A 94 -46.65 -1.13 25.34
N LEU A 95 -47.64 -1.37 24.49
CA LEU A 95 -48.10 -2.72 24.14
C LEU A 95 -47.08 -3.47 23.27
N ASN A 96 -46.43 -2.76 22.34
CA ASN A 96 -45.37 -3.32 21.50
C ASN A 96 -44.11 -3.63 22.32
N ASP A 97 -43.69 -2.75 23.23
CA ASP A 97 -42.51 -2.94 24.09
C ASP A 97 -42.61 -4.22 24.95
N LYS A 98 -43.83 -4.67 25.32
CA LYS A 98 -44.06 -5.92 26.07
C LYS A 98 -44.02 -7.20 25.23
N ASN A 99 -44.21 -7.11 23.91
CA ASN A 99 -44.46 -8.29 23.05
C ASN A 99 -43.46 -8.46 21.90
N LYS A 100 -42.44 -7.60 21.79
CA LYS A 100 -41.57 -7.56 20.62
C LYS A 100 -40.32 -8.43 20.76
N THR A 101 -40.33 -9.59 20.13
CA THR A 101 -39.12 -10.41 19.90
C THR A 101 -38.46 -9.97 18.59
N ILE A 102 -37.37 -9.23 18.68
CA ILE A 102 -36.56 -8.88 17.50
C ILE A 102 -35.87 -10.14 16.99
N MET A 103 -35.96 -10.41 15.68
CA MET A 103 -35.31 -11.57 15.08
C MET A 103 -34.00 -11.17 14.38
N ILE A 104 -32.93 -11.91 14.60
CA ILE A 104 -31.64 -11.71 13.95
C ILE A 104 -31.45 -12.78 12.87
N ARG A 105 -31.21 -12.34 11.64
CA ARG A 105 -30.78 -13.21 10.54
C ARG A 105 -29.27 -13.41 10.65
N THR A 106 -28.87 -14.62 10.97
CA THR A 106 -27.47 -14.99 11.14
C THR A 106 -26.79 -15.15 9.77
N SER A 107 -25.45 -15.21 9.77
CA SER A 107 -24.64 -15.53 8.60
C SER A 107 -24.90 -16.93 8.02
N LYS A 108 -25.59 -17.81 8.76
CA LYS A 108 -26.03 -19.14 8.32
C LYS A 108 -27.43 -19.13 7.68
N TYR A 109 -27.95 -17.94 7.37
CA TYR A 109 -29.29 -17.72 6.83
C TYR A 109 -30.46 -18.23 7.72
N SER A 110 -30.19 -18.58 8.98
CA SER A 110 -31.21 -18.87 10.00
C SER A 110 -31.72 -17.57 10.64
N LYS A 111 -32.96 -17.57 11.12
CA LYS A 111 -33.51 -16.50 11.97
C LYS A 111 -33.53 -16.98 13.42
N GLU A 112 -32.95 -16.22 14.33
CA GLU A 112 -32.90 -16.51 15.76
C GLU A 112 -33.43 -15.31 16.55
N PRO A 113 -34.02 -15.49 17.74
CA PRO A 113 -34.39 -14.35 18.59
C PRO A 113 -33.14 -13.58 19.02
N PHE A 114 -33.31 -12.27 19.21
CA PHE A 114 -32.30 -11.41 19.80
C PHE A 114 -31.88 -11.93 21.18
N ASP A 115 -30.57 -11.92 21.42
CA ASP A 115 -29.96 -12.38 22.66
C ASP A 115 -28.80 -11.45 23.02
N SER A 116 -28.99 -10.70 24.11
CA SER A 116 -28.03 -9.71 24.63
C SER A 116 -26.68 -10.36 24.98
N SER A 117 -26.68 -11.62 25.44
CA SER A 117 -25.46 -12.35 25.79
C SER A 117 -24.54 -12.61 24.58
N LYS A 118 -25.11 -12.68 23.37
CA LYS A 118 -24.30 -12.79 22.14
C LYS A 118 -23.56 -11.49 21.85
N ILE A 119 -24.14 -10.34 22.17
CA ILE A 119 -23.48 -9.03 22.02
C ILE A 119 -22.37 -8.89 23.06
N GLU A 120 -22.62 -9.25 24.32
CA GLU A 120 -21.58 -9.26 25.36
C GLU A 120 -20.37 -10.11 24.91
N ASN A 121 -20.63 -11.35 24.50
CA ASN A 121 -19.59 -12.25 24.03
C ASN A 121 -18.84 -11.72 22.79
N TYR A 122 -19.56 -11.07 21.88
CA TYR A 122 -19.00 -10.43 20.70
C TYR A 122 -18.05 -9.27 21.07
N LEU A 123 -18.47 -8.40 21.98
CA LEU A 123 -17.66 -7.28 22.49
C LEU A 123 -16.43 -7.77 23.27
N ILE A 124 -16.56 -8.83 24.07
CA ILE A 124 -15.43 -9.42 24.82
C ILE A 124 -14.44 -10.07 23.86
N LYS A 125 -14.90 -10.91 22.92
CA LYS A 125 -14.02 -11.71 22.05
C LYS A 125 -13.36 -10.87 20.95
N GLU A 126 -14.16 -10.10 20.20
CA GLU A 126 -13.66 -9.33 19.06
C GLU A 126 -13.22 -7.92 19.48
N GLY A 127 -14.01 -7.29 20.37
CA GLY A 127 -13.74 -5.93 20.84
C GLY A 127 -12.70 -5.85 21.95
N GLN A 128 -12.28 -7.00 22.51
CA GLN A 128 -11.35 -7.08 23.65
C GLN A 128 -11.77 -6.17 24.81
N VAL A 129 -13.09 -6.12 25.06
CA VAL A 129 -13.71 -5.28 26.09
C VAL A 129 -13.86 -6.07 27.38
N ASP A 130 -13.71 -5.41 28.53
CA ASP A 130 -13.99 -6.04 29.82
C ASP A 130 -15.48 -6.38 29.97
N THR A 131 -15.77 -7.35 30.84
CA THR A 131 -17.13 -7.87 31.03
C THR A 131 -18.12 -6.80 31.50
N HIS A 132 -17.69 -5.81 32.29
CA HIS A 132 -18.58 -4.78 32.82
C HIS A 132 -19.02 -3.82 31.71
N LEU A 133 -18.07 -3.26 30.96
CA LEU A 133 -18.37 -2.37 29.85
C LEU A 133 -19.13 -3.11 28.73
N ALA A 134 -18.78 -4.37 28.44
CA ALA A 134 -19.51 -5.18 27.46
C ALA A 134 -21.00 -5.36 27.83
N LYS A 135 -21.30 -5.62 29.11
CA LYS A 135 -22.68 -5.69 29.63
C LYS A 135 -23.41 -4.37 29.52
N GLN A 136 -22.74 -3.26 29.85
CA GLN A 136 -23.33 -1.93 29.76
C GLN A 136 -23.73 -1.60 28.31
N ILE A 137 -22.83 -1.84 27.35
CA ILE A 137 -23.11 -1.59 25.93
C ILE A 137 -24.17 -2.56 25.40
N ALA A 138 -24.13 -3.85 25.76
CA ALA A 138 -25.14 -4.82 25.33
C ALA A 138 -26.55 -4.45 25.82
N LYS A 139 -26.66 -4.01 27.08
CA LYS A 139 -27.91 -3.52 27.65
C LYS A 139 -28.42 -2.27 26.91
N GLU A 140 -27.53 -1.33 26.60
CA GLU A 140 -27.91 -0.14 25.83
C GLU A 140 -28.38 -0.52 24.41
N VAL A 141 -27.70 -1.45 23.75
CA VAL A 141 -28.10 -1.97 22.44
C VAL A 141 -29.51 -2.58 22.52
N GLU A 142 -29.78 -3.40 23.53
CA GLU A 142 -31.10 -4.01 23.78
C GLU A 142 -32.19 -2.95 24.04
N GLU A 143 -31.91 -1.98 24.90
CA GLU A 143 -32.84 -0.90 25.24
C GLU A 143 -33.15 0.02 24.06
N ARG A 144 -32.18 0.28 23.18
CA ARG A 144 -32.41 1.10 21.99
C ARG A 144 -33.09 0.32 20.89
N LEU A 145 -32.73 -0.95 20.68
CA LEU A 145 -33.35 -1.82 19.68
C LEU A 145 -34.83 -2.06 19.96
N SER A 146 -35.20 -2.29 21.23
CA SER A 146 -36.60 -2.51 21.62
C SER A 146 -37.51 -1.34 21.23
N LYS A 147 -36.98 -0.11 21.23
CA LYS A 147 -37.69 1.12 20.86
C LYS A 147 -37.80 1.34 19.34
N THR A 148 -37.12 0.55 18.51
CA THR A 148 -37.17 0.69 17.05
C THR A 148 -38.39 -0.01 16.47
N ASN A 149 -38.84 0.38 15.27
CA ASN A 149 -39.91 -0.31 14.53
C ASN A 149 -39.40 -1.50 13.69
N ILE A 150 -38.20 -2.00 13.97
CA ILE A 150 -37.56 -3.05 13.16
C ILE A 150 -38.04 -4.43 13.61
N GLU A 151 -38.46 -5.27 12.65
CA GLU A 151 -38.89 -6.65 12.91
C GLU A 151 -37.71 -7.65 12.88
N TYR A 152 -36.73 -7.39 12.01
CA TYR A 152 -35.53 -8.21 11.92
C TYR A 152 -34.29 -7.42 11.49
N LEU A 153 -33.12 -7.89 11.90
CA LEU A 153 -31.81 -7.33 11.53
C LEU A 153 -30.89 -8.44 11.03
N THR A 154 -29.96 -8.10 10.14
CA THR A 154 -28.88 -9.02 9.74
C THR A 154 -27.69 -8.87 10.69
N ALA A 155 -26.86 -9.91 10.84
CA ALA A 155 -25.64 -9.81 11.65
C ALA A 155 -24.70 -8.65 11.26
N PRO A 156 -24.47 -8.32 9.97
CA PRO A 156 -23.71 -7.13 9.58
C PRO A 156 -24.35 -5.81 10.04
N LEU A 157 -25.67 -5.67 9.90
CA LEU A 157 -26.38 -4.46 10.31
C LEU A 157 -26.39 -4.29 11.85
N MET A 158 -26.45 -5.40 12.59
CA MET A 158 -26.25 -5.39 14.04
C MET A 158 -24.87 -4.88 14.44
N ARG A 159 -23.81 -5.28 13.72
CA ARG A 159 -22.45 -4.80 13.96
C ARG A 159 -22.35 -3.29 13.70
N GLU A 160 -22.91 -2.80 12.61
CA GLU A 160 -22.95 -1.36 12.30
C GLU A 160 -23.70 -0.57 13.39
N TYR A 161 -24.82 -1.11 13.87
CA TYR A 161 -25.60 -0.52 14.96
C TYR A 161 -24.80 -0.42 16.26
N ILE A 162 -24.13 -1.50 16.67
CA ILE A 162 -23.26 -1.52 17.85
C ILE A 162 -22.10 -0.52 17.69
N ASN A 163 -21.48 -0.47 16.51
CA ASN A 163 -20.40 0.49 16.23
C ASN A 163 -20.86 1.95 16.32
N GLY A 164 -22.12 2.24 15.94
CA GLY A 164 -22.74 3.56 16.14
C GLY A 164 -22.86 3.92 17.63
N ILE A 165 -23.34 3.00 18.46
CA ILE A 165 -23.45 3.19 19.92
C ILE A 165 -22.06 3.37 20.56
N LEU A 166 -21.07 2.57 20.15
CA LEU A 166 -19.69 2.71 20.64
C LEU A 166 -19.14 4.10 20.33
N LEU A 167 -19.38 4.61 19.12
CA LEU A 167 -18.95 5.95 18.72
C LEU A 167 -19.61 7.04 19.57
N GLU A 168 -20.92 6.96 19.79
CA GLU A 168 -21.65 7.92 20.62
C GLU A 168 -21.16 7.92 22.08
N ASN A 169 -20.70 6.78 22.58
CA ASN A 169 -20.12 6.62 23.92
C ASN A 169 -18.61 6.95 23.98
N GLY A 170 -18.02 7.52 22.92
CA GLY A 170 -16.60 7.89 22.86
C GLY A 170 -15.63 6.68 22.80
N GLN A 171 -16.13 5.48 22.50
CA GLN A 171 -15.36 4.23 22.47
C GLN A 171 -14.74 3.97 21.09
N GLU A 172 -13.99 4.94 20.57
CA GLU A 172 -13.41 4.89 19.21
C GLU A 172 -12.47 3.70 19.00
N GLU A 173 -11.63 3.39 19.99
CA GLU A 173 -10.66 2.29 19.88
C GLU A 173 -11.35 0.90 19.85
N ILE A 174 -12.46 0.73 20.56
CA ILE A 174 -13.28 -0.49 20.47
C ILE A 174 -13.92 -0.57 19.08
N ARG A 175 -14.46 0.55 18.57
CA ARG A 175 -15.02 0.62 17.22
C ARG A 175 -13.98 0.25 16.16
N HIS A 176 -12.73 0.70 16.26
CA HIS A 176 -11.66 0.35 15.30
C HIS A 176 -11.44 -1.17 15.21
N ARG A 177 -11.46 -1.87 16.34
CA ARG A 177 -11.33 -3.35 16.37
C ARG A 177 -12.52 -4.09 15.76
N LEU A 178 -13.71 -3.50 15.87
CA LEU A 178 -14.96 -4.12 15.40
C LEU A 178 -15.39 -3.69 14.00
N THR A 179 -14.71 -2.70 13.41
CA THR A 179 -15.02 -2.17 12.09
C THR A 179 -14.74 -3.20 11.01
N ARG A 180 -15.67 -3.30 10.06
CA ARG A 180 -15.49 -4.14 8.88
C ARG A 180 -14.60 -3.40 7.88
N LEU A 181 -13.58 -4.09 7.40
CA LEU A 181 -12.69 -3.61 6.35
C LEU A 181 -13.20 -4.06 4.97
N GLY A 182 -13.05 -3.21 3.97
CA GLY A 182 -13.59 -3.49 2.63
C GLY A 182 -13.64 -2.29 1.72
N THR A 183 -13.86 -2.58 0.44
CA THR A 183 -14.13 -1.61 -0.61
C THR A 183 -15.65 -1.40 -0.72
N PRO A 184 -16.17 -0.15 -0.74
CA PRO A 184 -17.59 0.13 -0.92
C PRO A 184 -18.15 -0.48 -2.22
N PRO A 185 -19.40 -0.98 -2.25
CA PRO A 185 -19.97 -1.62 -3.44
C PRO A 185 -19.91 -0.76 -4.70
N TYR A 186 -20.08 0.56 -4.58
CA TYR A 186 -19.97 1.49 -5.71
C TYR A 186 -18.57 1.46 -6.36
N GLU A 187 -17.51 1.45 -5.54
CA GLU A 187 -16.13 1.35 -6.04
C GLU A 187 -15.85 -0.02 -6.64
N VAL A 188 -16.35 -1.10 -6.01
CA VAL A 188 -16.25 -2.45 -6.57
C VAL A 188 -16.90 -2.53 -7.94
N SER A 189 -18.11 -1.97 -8.12
CA SER A 189 -18.79 -1.91 -9.42
C SER A 189 -17.97 -1.14 -10.46
N ARG A 190 -17.38 -0.01 -10.08
CA ARG A 190 -16.50 0.76 -10.98
C ARG A 190 -15.27 -0.04 -11.42
N TYR A 191 -14.63 -0.79 -10.52
CA TYR A 191 -13.51 -1.65 -10.89
C TYR A 191 -13.94 -2.85 -11.74
N PHE A 192 -15.12 -3.42 -11.46
CA PHE A 192 -15.69 -4.52 -12.22
C PHE A 192 -16.01 -4.14 -13.66
N ASP A 193 -16.53 -2.92 -13.87
CA ASP A 193 -16.87 -2.39 -15.20
C ASP A 193 -15.64 -1.87 -15.97
N ASN A 194 -14.45 -1.87 -15.37
CA ASN A 194 -13.22 -1.37 -16.00
C ASN A 194 -12.51 -2.46 -16.81
N ASN A 195 -12.72 -2.46 -18.13
CA ASN A 195 -12.12 -3.42 -19.07
C ASN A 195 -10.57 -3.40 -19.14
N ARG A 196 -9.89 -2.43 -18.51
CA ARG A 196 -8.41 -2.38 -18.46
C ARG A 196 -7.82 -3.25 -17.34
N ILE A 197 -8.66 -3.71 -16.41
CA ILE A 197 -8.24 -4.50 -15.24
C ILE A 197 -8.62 -5.96 -15.50
N ASN A 198 -7.64 -6.86 -15.44
CA ASN A 198 -7.91 -8.29 -15.53
C ASN A 198 -8.45 -8.85 -14.19
N PRO A 199 -9.04 -10.06 -14.16
CA PRO A 199 -9.60 -10.64 -12.92
C PRO A 199 -8.63 -10.66 -11.73
N GLU A 200 -7.35 -10.89 -11.98
CA GLU A 200 -6.36 -11.05 -10.89
C GLU A 200 -5.93 -9.68 -10.35
N GLN A 201 -5.90 -8.67 -11.22
CA GLN A 201 -5.72 -7.28 -10.84
C GLN A 201 -6.91 -6.76 -10.02
N LEU A 202 -8.14 -7.14 -10.35
CA LEU A 202 -9.34 -6.80 -9.56
C LEU A 202 -9.24 -7.41 -8.15
N LEU A 203 -8.97 -8.70 -8.06
CA LEU A 203 -8.80 -9.38 -6.77
C LEU A 203 -7.63 -8.79 -5.96
N SER A 204 -6.50 -8.52 -6.62
CA SER A 204 -5.34 -7.89 -5.99
C SER A 204 -5.66 -6.49 -5.48
N LYS A 205 -6.44 -5.70 -6.23
CA LYS A 205 -6.85 -4.35 -5.84
C LYS A 205 -7.73 -4.37 -4.59
N LEU A 206 -8.78 -5.20 -4.59
CA LEU A 206 -9.68 -5.36 -3.44
C LEU A 206 -8.93 -5.90 -2.21
N GLY A 207 -8.08 -6.91 -2.40
CA GLY A 207 -7.26 -7.45 -1.32
C GLY A 207 -6.24 -6.45 -0.78
N SER A 208 -5.66 -5.63 -1.65
CA SER A 208 -4.70 -4.59 -1.26
C SER A 208 -5.38 -3.51 -0.42
N GLU A 209 -6.54 -2.99 -0.83
CA GLU A 209 -7.28 -1.98 -0.06
C GLU A 209 -7.67 -2.50 1.33
N VAL A 210 -8.12 -3.75 1.43
CA VAL A 210 -8.43 -4.36 2.73
C VAL A 210 -7.18 -4.50 3.60
N SER A 211 -6.05 -4.93 3.01
CA SER A 211 -4.79 -5.10 3.73
C SER A 211 -4.23 -3.75 4.23
N GLU A 212 -4.31 -2.71 3.42
CA GLU A 212 -3.92 -1.33 3.78
C GLU A 212 -4.76 -0.79 4.94
N GLN A 213 -6.09 -0.95 4.87
CA GLN A 213 -6.98 -0.56 5.96
C GLN A 213 -6.67 -1.32 7.24
N PHE A 214 -6.41 -2.63 7.15
CA PHE A 214 -6.09 -3.45 8.31
C PHE A 214 -4.77 -3.03 8.96
N LEU A 215 -3.76 -2.72 8.15
CA LEU A 215 -2.49 -2.22 8.66
C LEU A 215 -2.69 -0.92 9.45
N LEU A 216 -3.32 0.08 8.84
CA LEU A 216 -3.46 1.42 9.42
C LEU A 216 -4.39 1.47 10.64
N LEU A 217 -5.47 0.69 10.64
CA LEU A 217 -6.48 0.73 11.70
C LEU A 217 -6.21 -0.24 12.85
N ASN A 218 -5.53 -1.37 12.58
CA ASN A 218 -5.47 -2.47 13.54
C ASN A 218 -4.06 -2.94 13.90
N LEU A 219 -3.06 -2.72 13.04
CA LEU A 219 -1.71 -3.24 13.28
C LEU A 219 -0.71 -2.16 13.69
N LEU A 220 -0.85 -0.94 13.17
CA LEU A 220 0.00 0.19 13.55
C LEU A 220 -0.55 0.94 14.75
N PRO A 221 0.32 1.47 15.63
CA PRO A 221 -0.06 2.51 16.57
C PRO A 221 -0.70 3.71 15.87
N LYS A 222 -1.73 4.30 16.49
CA LYS A 222 -2.52 5.39 15.92
C LYS A 222 -1.65 6.60 15.51
N ASN A 223 -0.73 7.02 16.37
CA ASN A 223 0.21 8.11 16.09
C ASN A 223 1.07 7.84 14.83
N LEU A 224 1.57 6.61 14.66
CA LEU A 224 2.38 6.24 13.49
C LEU A 224 1.54 6.13 12.21
N ALA A 225 0.32 5.59 12.32
CA ALA A 225 -0.64 5.57 11.21
C ALA A 225 -1.02 6.99 10.76
N ASP A 226 -1.23 7.91 11.71
CA ASP A 226 -1.55 9.31 11.44
C ASP A 226 -0.39 10.05 10.76
N MET A 227 0.87 9.73 11.11
CA MET A 227 2.04 10.27 10.40
C MET A 227 2.07 9.85 8.92
N TYR A 228 1.70 8.60 8.62
CA TYR A 228 1.54 8.16 7.23
C TYR A 228 0.37 8.86 6.53
N LEU A 229 -0.80 8.89 7.17
CA LEU A 229 -2.02 9.49 6.60
C LEU A 229 -1.89 11.00 6.35
N SER A 230 -1.13 11.70 7.19
CA SER A 230 -0.86 13.13 7.08
C SER A 230 0.30 13.48 6.14
N GLY A 231 0.94 12.46 5.54
CA GLY A 231 2.06 12.62 4.60
C GLY A 231 3.36 13.09 5.25
N GLU A 232 3.54 12.88 6.56
CA GLU A 232 4.80 13.16 7.27
C GLU A 232 5.84 12.07 7.03
N LEU A 233 5.36 10.82 6.94
CA LEU A 233 6.16 9.65 6.63
C LEU A 233 5.54 8.91 5.45
N VAL A 234 6.38 8.21 4.69
CA VAL A 234 5.93 7.31 3.61
C VAL A 234 6.38 5.89 3.94
N LEU A 235 5.41 4.98 3.91
CA LEU A 235 5.61 3.53 3.96
C LEU A 235 5.43 2.96 2.55
N LEU A 236 6.39 2.16 2.08
CA LEU A 236 6.31 1.51 0.78
C LEU A 236 5.44 0.25 0.88
N ASN A 237 4.72 -0.05 -0.21
CA ASN A 237 3.91 -1.27 -0.35
C ASN A 237 3.01 -1.52 0.87
N LEU A 238 2.20 -0.52 1.23
CA LEU A 238 1.36 -0.53 2.43
C LEU A 238 0.50 -1.81 2.54
N ASN A 239 -0.01 -2.30 1.41
CA ASN A 239 -0.75 -3.56 1.30
C ASN A 239 0.05 -4.81 1.71
N TYR A 240 1.38 -4.78 1.64
CA TYR A 240 2.27 -5.89 1.98
C TYR A 240 3.16 -5.62 3.19
N TRP A 241 3.09 -4.43 3.77
CA TRP A 241 4.06 -3.92 4.75
C TRP A 241 4.19 -4.81 5.99
N SER A 242 3.07 -5.31 6.53
CA SER A 242 3.05 -6.23 7.69
C SER A 242 3.26 -7.71 7.31
N LEU A 243 3.33 -8.02 6.02
CA LEU A 243 3.29 -9.39 5.52
C LEU A 243 4.66 -9.92 5.10
N ARG A 244 5.54 -9.06 4.58
CA ARG A 244 6.82 -9.48 3.99
C ARG A 244 7.84 -8.34 3.91
N PRO A 245 9.16 -8.65 3.87
CA PRO A 245 10.21 -7.65 3.67
C PRO A 245 10.11 -6.94 2.32
N LEU A 246 10.86 -5.85 2.18
CA LEU A 246 10.89 -5.06 0.95
C LEU A 246 11.60 -5.82 -0.17
N GLY A 247 12.81 -6.32 0.08
CA GLY A 247 13.62 -6.98 -0.95
C GLY A 247 14.53 -8.07 -0.40
N PHE A 248 15.15 -8.83 -1.29
CA PHE A 248 16.06 -9.92 -0.94
C PHE A 248 17.28 -9.90 -1.86
N TYR A 249 18.45 -9.70 -1.28
CA TYR A 249 19.71 -9.87 -1.95
C TYR A 249 20.19 -11.31 -1.85
N ILE A 250 20.45 -11.92 -3.00
CA ILE A 250 21.03 -13.25 -3.08
C ILE A 250 22.15 -13.26 -4.11
N ASP A 251 23.30 -13.78 -3.70
CA ASP A 251 24.40 -14.04 -4.61
C ASP A 251 24.07 -15.25 -5.48
N SER A 252 24.20 -15.09 -6.80
CA SER A 252 23.90 -16.14 -7.78
C SER A 252 24.71 -17.42 -7.54
N ASN A 253 25.96 -17.31 -7.04
CA ASN A 253 26.79 -18.45 -6.69
C ASN A 253 26.25 -19.21 -5.47
N SER A 254 25.47 -18.56 -4.58
CA SER A 254 24.77 -19.25 -3.47
C SER A 254 23.71 -20.20 -4.00
N ILE A 255 22.94 -19.77 -5.02
CA ILE A 255 21.90 -20.60 -5.66
C ILE A 255 22.57 -21.79 -6.38
N ILE A 256 23.61 -21.53 -7.17
CA ILE A 256 24.38 -22.57 -7.87
C ILE A 256 24.91 -23.61 -6.86
N SER A 257 25.51 -23.15 -5.76
CA SER A 257 26.03 -24.02 -4.70
C SER A 257 24.92 -24.83 -4.02
N TYR A 258 23.77 -24.23 -3.78
CA TYR A 258 22.59 -24.91 -3.24
C TYR A 258 22.11 -26.04 -4.17
N LEU A 259 22.02 -25.78 -5.47
CA LEU A 259 21.59 -26.77 -6.47
C LEU A 259 22.58 -27.94 -6.57
N SER A 260 23.88 -27.63 -6.59
CA SER A 260 24.93 -28.65 -6.65
C SER A 260 25.02 -29.51 -5.40
N LYS A 261 24.96 -28.91 -4.19
CA LYS A 261 24.95 -29.65 -2.92
C LYS A 261 23.80 -30.65 -2.83
N ARG A 262 22.64 -30.33 -3.43
CA ARG A 262 21.47 -31.20 -3.51
C ARG A 262 21.49 -32.17 -4.68
N LYS A 263 22.55 -32.17 -5.50
CA LYS A 263 22.69 -32.97 -6.72
C LYS A 263 21.53 -32.78 -7.70
N ILE A 264 20.94 -31.58 -7.72
CA ILE A 264 19.90 -31.21 -8.69
C ILE A 264 20.53 -30.88 -10.04
N VAL A 265 21.74 -30.32 -10.01
CA VAL A 265 22.55 -29.95 -11.18
C VAL A 265 24.00 -30.39 -10.96
N ASP A 266 24.60 -31.01 -11.96
CA ASP A 266 26.02 -31.37 -12.03
C ASP A 266 26.81 -30.26 -12.74
N ILE A 267 27.39 -29.34 -11.96
CA ILE A 267 28.17 -28.19 -12.46
C ILE A 267 29.36 -28.64 -13.32
N ASN A 268 29.83 -29.88 -13.18
CA ASN A 268 30.96 -30.39 -13.98
C ASN A 268 30.55 -30.82 -15.41
N LYS A 269 29.25 -30.78 -15.75
CA LYS A 269 28.70 -31.21 -17.04
C LYS A 269 27.96 -30.09 -17.79
N LEU A 270 28.33 -28.83 -17.54
CA LEU A 270 27.69 -27.66 -18.17
C LEU A 270 28.01 -27.49 -19.66
N ASP A 271 28.84 -28.35 -20.25
CA ASP A 271 28.98 -28.47 -21.71
C ASP A 271 27.74 -29.12 -22.36
N ASN A 272 26.92 -29.83 -21.57
CA ASN A 272 25.67 -30.42 -22.03
C ASN A 272 24.52 -29.40 -21.99
N SER A 273 23.89 -29.15 -23.14
CA SER A 273 22.72 -28.26 -23.28
C SER A 273 21.57 -28.59 -22.32
N ILE A 274 21.31 -29.88 -22.04
CA ILE A 274 20.26 -30.30 -21.12
C ILE A 274 20.58 -29.87 -19.70
N GLU A 275 21.85 -29.97 -19.31
CA GLU A 275 22.30 -29.61 -17.96
C GLU A 275 22.25 -28.09 -17.75
N LEU A 276 22.54 -27.31 -18.79
CA LEU A 276 22.35 -25.85 -18.78
C LEU A 276 20.88 -25.46 -18.62
N ILE A 277 19.98 -26.13 -19.35
CA ILE A 277 18.53 -25.91 -19.20
C ILE A 277 18.08 -26.26 -17.78
N ASN A 278 18.57 -27.37 -17.23
CA ASN A 278 18.31 -27.76 -15.85
C ASN A 278 18.84 -26.70 -14.86
N LEU A 279 20.04 -26.18 -15.08
CA LEU A 279 20.61 -25.11 -14.27
C LEU A 279 19.73 -23.88 -14.30
N CYS A 280 19.41 -23.34 -15.48
CA CYS A 280 18.57 -22.16 -15.64
C CYS A 280 17.19 -22.35 -15.02
N SER A 281 16.51 -23.46 -15.34
CA SER A 281 15.16 -23.75 -14.82
C SER A 281 15.14 -23.88 -13.30
N ASN A 282 16.10 -24.58 -12.70
CA ASN A 282 16.15 -24.74 -11.24
C ASN A 282 16.61 -23.47 -10.53
N PHE A 283 17.51 -22.68 -11.14
CA PHE A 283 17.94 -21.39 -10.62
C PHE A 283 16.74 -20.44 -10.49
N PHE A 284 15.99 -20.23 -11.58
CA PHE A 284 14.79 -19.40 -11.55
C PHE A 284 13.65 -20.07 -10.77
N GLY A 285 13.62 -21.40 -10.65
CA GLY A 285 12.75 -22.12 -9.73
C GLY A 285 13.00 -21.76 -8.26
N VAL A 286 14.25 -21.46 -7.86
CA VAL A 286 14.57 -20.93 -6.52
C VAL A 286 14.12 -19.48 -6.40
N VAL A 287 14.43 -18.63 -7.38
CA VAL A 287 14.01 -17.21 -7.38
C VAL A 287 12.48 -17.10 -7.28
N GLY A 288 11.75 -17.95 -8.01
CA GLY A 288 10.28 -18.03 -7.98
C GLY A 288 9.71 -18.45 -6.62
N LYS A 289 10.45 -19.19 -5.80
CA LYS A 289 10.06 -19.52 -4.41
C LYS A 289 10.26 -18.36 -3.45
N ILE A 290 11.26 -17.50 -3.70
CA ILE A 290 11.55 -16.31 -2.87
C ILE A 290 10.57 -15.19 -3.21
N LYS A 291 10.22 -15.02 -4.49
CA LYS A 291 9.42 -13.90 -5.02
C LYS A 291 8.13 -13.58 -4.24
N PRO A 292 7.30 -14.56 -3.80
CA PRO A 292 6.09 -14.27 -3.02
C PRO A 292 6.37 -13.58 -1.68
N TYR A 293 7.57 -13.74 -1.13
CA TYR A 293 7.99 -13.23 0.18
C TYR A 293 8.75 -11.90 0.11
N VAL A 294 8.76 -11.21 -1.03
CA VAL A 294 9.31 -9.85 -1.17
C VAL A 294 8.34 -8.92 -1.86
N SER A 295 8.41 -7.63 -1.55
CA SER A 295 7.48 -6.63 -2.09
C SER A 295 8.00 -5.96 -3.36
N GLU A 296 9.27 -5.57 -3.38
CA GLU A 296 9.97 -4.98 -4.52
C GLU A 296 10.77 -6.08 -5.21
N ASP A 297 12.10 -5.97 -5.23
CA ASP A 297 12.97 -6.77 -6.07
C ASP A 297 13.74 -7.86 -5.33
N ILE A 298 14.03 -8.92 -6.07
CA ILE A 298 15.14 -9.83 -5.75
C ILE A 298 16.36 -9.31 -6.49
N LEU A 299 17.43 -9.01 -5.74
CA LEU A 299 18.69 -8.54 -6.28
C LEU A 299 19.66 -9.72 -6.40
N LEU A 300 19.95 -10.11 -7.65
CA LEU A 300 20.90 -11.17 -7.99
C LEU A 300 22.31 -10.61 -8.11
N GLY A 301 23.09 -10.76 -7.03
CA GLY A 301 24.53 -10.44 -7.04
C GLY A 301 25.33 -11.46 -7.86
N ASN A 302 26.45 -11.02 -8.40
CA ASN A 302 27.37 -11.80 -9.24
C ASN A 302 26.63 -12.57 -10.35
N PHE A 303 25.58 -11.97 -10.91
CA PHE A 303 24.76 -12.61 -11.94
C PHE A 303 25.55 -12.84 -13.23
N SER A 304 26.56 -12.00 -13.52
CA SER A 304 27.53 -12.25 -14.59
C SER A 304 28.16 -13.64 -14.52
N ASP A 305 28.55 -14.13 -13.34
CA ASP A 305 29.19 -15.44 -13.20
C ASP A 305 28.25 -16.59 -13.60
N PHE A 306 26.97 -16.46 -13.26
CA PHE A 306 25.93 -17.38 -13.70
C PHE A 306 25.73 -17.29 -15.21
N LEU A 307 25.64 -16.07 -15.76
CA LEU A 307 25.50 -15.85 -17.20
C LEU A 307 26.65 -16.47 -17.99
N PHE A 308 27.90 -16.25 -17.58
CA PHE A 308 29.07 -16.83 -18.22
C PHE A 308 29.00 -18.34 -18.27
N LYS A 309 28.78 -18.98 -17.11
CA LYS A 309 28.63 -20.45 -17.02
C LYS A 309 27.50 -20.97 -17.89
N SER A 310 26.44 -20.19 -18.07
CA SER A 310 25.29 -20.55 -18.88
C SER A 310 25.49 -20.35 -20.39
N ILE A 311 26.32 -19.40 -20.81
CA ILE A 311 26.38 -18.93 -22.20
C ILE A 311 27.65 -19.41 -22.94
N SER A 312 28.77 -19.66 -22.24
CA SER A 312 30.08 -19.88 -22.85
C SER A 312 30.32 -21.26 -23.49
N SER A 313 29.39 -22.22 -23.38
CA SER A 313 29.67 -23.64 -23.62
C SER A 313 28.92 -24.32 -24.78
N ASN A 314 28.27 -23.61 -25.73
CA ASN A 314 27.41 -24.30 -26.70
C ASN A 314 27.25 -23.70 -28.12
N GLU A 315 27.10 -24.60 -29.11
CA GLU A 315 26.69 -24.31 -30.50
C GLU A 315 25.23 -23.80 -30.60
N ASN A 316 24.37 -24.12 -29.61
CA ASN A 316 22.95 -23.73 -29.54
C ASN A 316 22.68 -22.47 -28.70
N SER A 317 23.67 -21.60 -28.51
CA SER A 317 23.63 -20.44 -27.60
C SER A 317 22.39 -19.55 -27.74
N LYS A 318 21.88 -19.35 -28.97
CA LYS A 318 20.71 -18.51 -29.23
C LYS A 318 19.42 -19.04 -28.58
N ALA A 319 19.16 -20.35 -28.64
CA ALA A 319 17.95 -20.93 -28.07
C ALA A 319 17.97 -20.84 -26.53
N LEU A 320 19.15 -21.05 -25.94
CA LEU A 320 19.35 -20.95 -24.50
C LEU A 320 19.22 -19.52 -23.99
N ILE A 321 19.76 -18.53 -24.72
CA ILE A 321 19.57 -17.10 -24.41
C ILE A 321 18.09 -16.72 -24.46
N ASN A 322 17.35 -17.17 -25.48
CA ASN A 322 15.91 -16.91 -25.55
C ASN A 322 15.14 -17.51 -24.37
N PHE A 323 15.50 -18.74 -23.96
CA PHE A 323 14.91 -19.39 -22.78
C PHE A 323 15.23 -18.63 -21.49
N LEU A 324 16.50 -18.25 -21.31
CA LEU A 324 16.96 -17.49 -20.17
C LEU A 324 16.25 -16.12 -20.06
N ASN A 325 16.15 -15.39 -21.16
CA ASN A 325 15.43 -14.13 -21.21
C ASN A 325 13.95 -14.30 -20.84
N SER A 326 13.33 -15.39 -21.27
CA SER A 326 11.94 -15.72 -20.89
C SER A 326 11.81 -15.90 -19.37
N GLU A 327 12.74 -16.61 -18.73
CA GLU A 327 12.77 -16.76 -17.27
C GLU A 327 13.01 -15.42 -16.55
N ILE A 328 13.94 -14.61 -17.04
CA ILE A 328 14.21 -13.27 -16.50
C ILE A 328 12.95 -12.38 -16.57
N MET A 329 12.29 -12.35 -17.72
CA MET A 329 11.06 -11.57 -17.92
C MET A 329 9.92 -12.04 -17.01
N ASN A 330 9.71 -13.36 -16.89
CA ASN A 330 8.71 -13.93 -15.99
C ASN A 330 8.95 -13.53 -14.52
N HIS A 331 10.22 -13.43 -14.13
CA HIS A 331 10.58 -13.14 -12.74
C HIS A 331 10.68 -11.65 -12.45
N SER A 332 10.95 -10.83 -13.46
CA SER A 332 10.85 -9.36 -13.40
C SER A 332 9.41 -8.89 -13.18
N ASN A 333 8.40 -9.58 -13.72
CA ASN A 333 7.02 -9.06 -13.78
C ASN A 333 6.07 -9.62 -12.71
N ARG A 334 5.08 -8.85 -12.27
CA ARG A 334 3.95 -9.35 -11.49
C ARG A 334 2.64 -9.04 -12.19
N ILE A 335 1.63 -9.87 -11.93
CA ILE A 335 0.33 -9.75 -12.61
C ILE A 335 -0.40 -8.44 -12.22
N TYR A 336 -0.10 -7.89 -11.04
CA TYR A 336 -0.84 -6.78 -10.44
C TYR A 336 -0.17 -5.41 -10.54
N ASP A 337 1.04 -5.30 -11.07
CA ASP A 337 1.70 -4.02 -11.33
C ASP A 337 2.58 -4.08 -12.58
N GLN A 338 3.06 -2.92 -13.02
CA GLN A 338 3.95 -2.76 -14.18
C GLN A 338 5.30 -2.24 -13.70
N LYS A 339 5.89 -2.92 -12.71
CA LYS A 339 7.20 -2.59 -12.17
C LYS A 339 8.13 -3.81 -12.26
N SER A 340 9.43 -3.52 -12.31
CA SER A 340 10.47 -4.54 -12.24
C SER A 340 10.63 -5.07 -10.80
N HIS A 341 10.67 -6.39 -10.67
CA HIS A 341 10.88 -7.11 -9.41
C HIS A 341 12.16 -7.97 -9.43
N LEU A 342 13.05 -7.71 -10.38
CA LEU A 342 14.32 -8.42 -10.51
C LEU A 342 15.43 -7.43 -10.86
N SER A 343 16.51 -7.49 -10.08
CA SER A 343 17.69 -6.68 -10.31
C SER A 343 18.90 -7.58 -10.58
N LEU A 344 19.65 -7.28 -11.64
CA LEU A 344 20.73 -8.11 -12.16
C LEU A 344 22.06 -7.37 -12.11
N GLU A 345 23.06 -7.95 -11.44
CA GLU A 345 24.42 -7.41 -11.45
C GLU A 345 25.27 -7.94 -12.60
N ILE A 346 25.91 -7.04 -13.35
CA ILE A 346 26.83 -7.35 -14.43
C ILE A 346 28.18 -6.67 -14.19
N SER A 347 29.24 -7.44 -13.86
CA SER A 347 30.51 -6.86 -13.35
C SER A 347 31.83 -7.55 -13.74
N SER A 348 31.88 -8.43 -14.75
CA SER A 348 33.11 -9.20 -15.08
C SER A 348 33.88 -8.66 -16.30
N SER A 349 35.20 -8.83 -16.36
CA SER A 349 36.02 -8.37 -17.50
C SER A 349 35.99 -9.29 -18.70
N ASP A 350 35.56 -10.55 -18.53
CA ASP A 350 35.49 -11.55 -19.60
C ASP A 350 34.34 -11.23 -20.60
N LEU A 351 33.68 -10.07 -20.43
CA LEU A 351 32.45 -9.61 -21.09
C LEU A 351 32.65 -9.06 -22.52
N PHE A 352 33.90 -8.80 -22.94
CA PHE A 352 34.22 -8.10 -24.19
C PHE A 352 35.30 -8.75 -25.05
N GLU A 353 35.71 -10.00 -24.79
CA GLU A 353 36.59 -10.72 -25.72
C GLU A 353 35.83 -11.04 -27.02
N ASP A 354 35.87 -10.11 -27.98
CA ASP A 354 35.71 -10.43 -29.39
C ASP A 354 36.78 -11.47 -29.71
N SER A 355 36.37 -12.71 -29.96
CA SER A 355 37.23 -13.81 -30.38
C SER A 355 37.87 -13.53 -31.75
N LYS A 356 38.86 -12.63 -31.80
CA LYS A 356 39.71 -12.44 -32.98
C LYS A 356 40.65 -13.62 -33.23
N SER A 357 40.69 -14.60 -32.33
CA SER A 357 41.48 -15.81 -32.47
C SER A 357 40.73 -17.04 -31.98
N LEU A 358 39.69 -17.44 -32.71
CA LEU A 358 39.17 -18.81 -32.88
C LEU A 358 37.80 -18.65 -33.58
N ASN A 359 37.55 -19.43 -34.64
CA ASN A 359 36.30 -19.43 -35.41
C ASN A 359 35.08 -19.95 -34.59
N ILE A 360 34.77 -19.33 -33.44
CA ILE A 360 33.60 -19.65 -32.61
C ILE A 360 32.95 -18.34 -32.19
N GLN A 361 31.68 -18.19 -32.59
CA GLN A 361 30.74 -17.17 -32.15
C GLN A 361 30.39 -17.39 -30.65
N SER A 362 31.27 -17.02 -29.71
CA SER A 362 30.88 -16.97 -28.31
C SER A 362 29.98 -15.75 -28.06
N PRO A 363 28.80 -15.91 -27.45
CA PRO A 363 27.91 -14.78 -27.19
C PRO A 363 28.46 -13.89 -26.07
N SER A 364 28.63 -12.60 -26.34
CA SER A 364 29.03 -11.60 -25.34
C SER A 364 27.83 -11.10 -24.52
N ILE A 365 28.07 -10.39 -23.43
CA ILE A 365 26.98 -9.77 -22.65
C ILE A 365 26.24 -8.70 -23.44
N SER A 366 26.96 -7.98 -24.32
CA SER A 366 26.33 -7.01 -25.22
C SER A 366 25.31 -7.69 -26.12
N TYR A 367 25.64 -8.88 -26.64
CA TYR A 367 24.71 -9.72 -27.39
C TYR A 367 23.53 -10.22 -26.53
N PHE A 368 23.79 -10.61 -25.27
CA PHE A 368 22.72 -10.99 -24.35
C PHE A 368 21.75 -9.83 -24.06
N LEU A 369 22.27 -8.64 -23.75
CA LEU A 369 21.47 -7.45 -23.44
C LEU A 369 20.69 -6.95 -24.65
N ASP A 370 21.32 -6.88 -25.82
CA ASP A 370 20.62 -6.57 -27.08
C ASP A 370 19.46 -7.54 -27.32
N ARG A 371 19.69 -8.85 -27.13
CA ARG A 371 18.63 -9.86 -27.25
C ARG A 371 17.53 -9.69 -26.21
N LEU A 372 17.89 -9.37 -24.97
CA LEU A 372 16.93 -9.15 -23.89
C LEU A 372 16.03 -7.94 -24.20
N PHE A 373 16.62 -6.80 -24.55
CA PHE A 373 15.89 -5.58 -24.92
C PHE A 373 15.00 -5.80 -26.14
N ASN A 374 15.54 -6.38 -27.22
CA ASN A 374 14.75 -6.69 -28.41
C ASN A 374 13.55 -7.62 -28.12
N GLN A 375 13.68 -8.55 -27.17
CA GLN A 375 12.56 -9.41 -26.77
C GLN A 375 11.54 -8.72 -25.88
N ILE A 376 11.97 -7.78 -25.03
CA ILE A 376 11.06 -6.96 -24.24
C ILE A 376 10.27 -6.04 -25.17
N ASP A 377 10.93 -5.35 -26.10
CA ASP A 377 10.29 -4.47 -27.09
C ASP A 377 9.30 -5.21 -28.01
N GLN A 378 9.52 -6.50 -28.27
CA GLN A 378 8.61 -7.33 -29.08
C GLN A 378 7.40 -7.86 -28.31
N ASN A 379 7.44 -7.88 -26.97
CA ASN A 379 6.38 -8.44 -26.14
C ASN A 379 5.75 -7.37 -25.26
N ASP A 380 4.55 -6.93 -25.64
CA ASP A 380 3.76 -6.00 -24.85
C ASP A 380 3.53 -6.52 -23.43
N GLY A 381 3.82 -5.68 -22.42
CA GLY A 381 3.48 -5.94 -21.02
C GLY A 381 4.58 -6.53 -20.14
N PHE A 382 5.78 -6.79 -20.67
CA PHE A 382 6.94 -7.14 -19.85
C PHE A 382 7.77 -5.91 -19.46
N THR A 383 8.14 -5.83 -18.20
CA THR A 383 9.10 -4.85 -17.67
C THR A 383 10.52 -5.39 -17.69
N CYS A 384 11.46 -4.54 -18.10
CA CYS A 384 12.88 -4.85 -18.06
C CYS A 384 13.33 -5.07 -16.60
N PRO A 385 14.20 -6.07 -16.32
CA PRO A 385 14.89 -6.11 -15.03
C PRO A 385 15.73 -4.86 -14.84
N LEU A 386 15.91 -4.40 -13.60
CA LEU A 386 16.92 -3.38 -13.32
C LEU A 386 18.30 -4.00 -13.53
N ILE A 387 19.14 -3.39 -14.36
CA ILE A 387 20.50 -3.86 -14.60
C ILE A 387 21.46 -2.93 -13.85
N VAL A 388 22.28 -3.50 -12.97
CA VAL A 388 23.41 -2.79 -12.35
C VAL A 388 24.66 -3.16 -13.13
N PHE A 389 25.14 -2.25 -13.97
CA PHE A 389 26.25 -2.47 -14.88
C PHE A 389 27.53 -1.81 -14.37
N ASP A 390 28.63 -2.56 -14.35
CA ASP A 390 29.95 -2.02 -14.03
C ASP A 390 30.53 -1.20 -15.20
N TYR A 391 30.52 0.13 -15.09
CA TYR A 391 31.00 0.98 -16.17
C TYR A 391 32.53 1.12 -16.22
N SER A 392 33.28 0.63 -15.22
CA SER A 392 34.74 0.63 -15.29
C SER A 392 35.24 -0.22 -16.48
N LEU A 393 34.44 -1.19 -16.88
CA LEU A 393 34.63 -2.03 -18.05
C LEU A 393 34.44 -1.30 -19.38
N LEU A 394 34.01 -0.03 -19.37
CA LEU A 394 33.74 0.75 -20.58
C LEU A 394 34.83 1.78 -20.87
N LEU A 395 35.80 1.90 -19.96
CA LEU A 395 36.81 2.96 -19.97
C LEU A 395 38.02 2.62 -20.86
N ASN A 396 38.13 1.38 -21.37
CA ASN A 396 39.38 0.86 -21.93
C ASN A 396 39.31 0.42 -23.41
N ASN A 397 38.14 0.34 -24.07
CA ASN A 397 38.02 -0.14 -25.46
C ASN A 397 36.99 0.62 -26.35
N LYS A 398 37.19 0.58 -27.69
CA LYS A 398 36.27 1.22 -28.67
C LYS A 398 34.96 0.44 -28.87
N SER A 399 34.99 -0.89 -28.79
CA SER A 399 33.78 -1.74 -28.89
C SER A 399 32.85 -1.53 -27.69
N GLU A 400 33.40 -1.35 -26.49
CA GLU A 400 32.70 -1.03 -25.25
C GLU A 400 31.94 0.31 -25.33
N CYS A 401 32.54 1.32 -25.97
CA CYS A 401 31.89 2.62 -26.23
C CYS A 401 30.68 2.52 -27.17
N ASN A 402 30.66 1.55 -28.11
CA ASN A 402 29.51 1.34 -28.99
C ASN A 402 28.32 0.72 -28.24
N PHE A 403 28.58 -0.23 -27.34
CA PHE A 403 27.55 -0.80 -26.47
C PHE A 403 26.86 0.27 -25.62
N LEU A 404 27.63 1.19 -25.03
CA LEU A 404 27.08 2.35 -24.33
C LEU A 404 26.24 3.23 -25.24
N ARG A 405 26.68 3.50 -26.47
CA ARG A 405 25.92 4.29 -27.43
C ARG A 405 24.58 3.65 -27.76
N GLU A 406 24.56 2.35 -28.03
CA GLU A 406 23.33 1.60 -28.31
C GLU A 406 22.40 1.59 -27.09
N THR A 407 22.96 1.38 -25.91
CA THR A 407 22.24 1.36 -24.63
C THR A 407 21.64 2.73 -24.29
N ILE A 408 22.36 3.82 -24.55
CA ILE A 408 21.86 5.19 -24.35
C ILE A 408 20.74 5.50 -25.33
N ASN A 409 20.85 5.03 -26.58
CA ASN A 409 19.84 5.27 -27.60
C ASN A 409 18.62 4.34 -27.47
N SER A 410 18.64 3.38 -26.54
CA SER A 410 17.51 2.47 -26.31
C SER A 410 16.47 3.08 -25.36
N THR A 411 15.24 2.58 -25.48
CA THR A 411 14.12 2.84 -24.55
C THR A 411 14.41 2.38 -23.11
N HIS A 412 15.43 1.54 -22.93
CA HIS A 412 15.79 0.89 -21.67
C HIS A 412 16.96 1.57 -20.92
N SER A 413 17.40 2.74 -21.36
CA SER A 413 18.45 3.51 -20.65
C SER A 413 18.11 3.79 -19.17
N ASN A 414 16.82 4.00 -18.88
CA ASN A 414 16.31 4.17 -17.52
C ASN A 414 16.26 2.87 -16.70
N ASP A 415 16.46 1.70 -17.31
CA ASP A 415 16.48 0.40 -16.61
C ASP A 415 17.90 -0.02 -16.22
N ILE A 416 18.90 0.86 -16.43
CA ILE A 416 20.31 0.56 -16.21
C ILE A 416 20.92 1.59 -15.25
N ILE A 417 21.55 1.09 -14.19
CA ILE A 417 22.38 1.88 -13.29
C ILE A 417 23.83 1.51 -13.54
N PHE A 418 24.61 2.51 -13.92
CA PHE A 418 26.06 2.38 -14.08
C PHE A 418 26.72 2.56 -12.72
N SER A 419 27.47 1.56 -12.27
CA SER A 419 28.22 1.56 -11.02
C SER A 419 29.72 1.43 -11.30
N LEU A 420 30.55 2.15 -10.56
CA LEU A 420 32.00 2.02 -10.64
C LEU A 420 32.43 0.76 -9.87
N ASN A 421 33.25 -0.10 -10.49
CA ASN A 421 33.73 -1.31 -9.82
C ASN A 421 34.60 -0.99 -8.62
N ASN A 422 34.05 -1.22 -7.44
CA ASN A 422 34.85 -1.50 -6.27
C ASN A 422 34.62 -2.92 -5.74
N ASN A 423 33.82 -3.77 -6.40
CA ASN A 423 33.40 -5.12 -5.92
C ASN A 423 32.68 -5.15 -4.56
N LEU A 424 32.28 -3.99 -4.01
CA LEU A 424 31.84 -3.90 -2.61
C LEU A 424 30.34 -3.76 -2.40
N SER A 425 29.57 -3.26 -3.37
CA SER A 425 28.17 -2.91 -3.07
C SER A 425 27.28 -2.73 -4.30
N LEU A 426 26.00 -3.08 -4.17
CA LEU A 426 24.99 -3.10 -5.23
C LEU A 426 23.76 -2.27 -4.89
N LEU A 427 23.12 -1.66 -5.89
CA LEU A 427 21.83 -1.02 -5.70
C LEU A 427 20.66 -1.90 -6.11
N ASN A 428 19.62 -1.89 -5.29
CA ASN A 428 18.32 -2.45 -5.65
C ASN A 428 17.42 -1.39 -6.33
N SER A 429 16.22 -1.80 -6.76
CA SER A 429 15.24 -0.93 -7.44
C SER A 429 14.79 0.29 -6.62
N THR A 430 14.91 0.21 -5.30
CA THR A 430 14.61 1.31 -4.38
C THR A 430 15.83 2.14 -3.98
N LEU A 431 16.96 2.00 -4.67
CA LEU A 431 18.23 2.70 -4.41
C LEU A 431 18.84 2.39 -3.03
N ILE A 432 18.66 1.16 -2.54
CA ILE A 432 19.28 0.68 -1.31
C ILE A 432 20.56 -0.06 -1.67
N ASN A 433 21.63 0.35 -1.01
CA ASN A 433 22.96 -0.21 -1.18
C ASN A 433 23.13 -1.46 -0.32
N VAL A 434 23.29 -2.61 -0.98
CA VAL A 434 23.58 -3.87 -0.34
C VAL A 434 25.07 -4.14 -0.47
N LYS A 435 25.79 -4.09 0.66
CA LYS A 435 27.24 -4.39 0.70
C LYS A 435 27.48 -5.88 0.53
N LYS A 436 28.38 -6.22 -0.41
CA LYS A 436 29.01 -7.54 -0.57
C LYS A 436 30.04 -7.74 0.55
N ASN A 437 30.30 -8.97 0.96
CA ASN A 437 31.39 -9.26 1.91
C ASN A 437 32.75 -9.25 1.21
N ASN A 438 33.78 -8.69 1.86
CA ASN A 438 35.14 -8.55 1.31
C ASN A 438 35.99 -9.81 1.45
N THR A 439 35.59 -10.73 2.32
CA THR A 439 36.32 -11.96 2.57
C THR A 439 35.95 -12.99 1.50
N LYS A 440 36.95 -13.50 0.78
CA LYS A 440 36.85 -14.53 -0.29
C LYS A 440 36.12 -15.82 0.12
N GLU A 441 35.68 -15.96 1.36
CA GLU A 441 35.24 -17.23 1.92
C GLU A 441 33.75 -17.51 1.73
N GLU A 442 32.80 -16.55 1.84
CA GLU A 442 31.39 -16.79 1.46
C GLU A 442 30.60 -15.50 1.14
N PRO A 443 29.70 -15.52 0.12
CA PRO A 443 28.78 -14.42 -0.14
C PRO A 443 27.69 -14.33 0.93
N LYS A 444 27.52 -13.15 1.54
CA LYS A 444 26.49 -12.90 2.55
C LYS A 444 25.20 -12.41 1.90
N ASN A 445 24.23 -13.31 1.73
CA ASN A 445 22.87 -12.97 1.32
C ASN A 445 22.20 -12.13 2.42
N ARG A 446 21.32 -11.19 2.04
CA ARG A 446 20.73 -10.23 2.97
C ARG A 446 19.26 -9.98 2.67
N VAL A 447 18.49 -9.77 3.73
CA VAL A 447 17.12 -9.28 3.62
C VAL A 447 17.12 -7.77 3.80
N VAL A 448 16.38 -7.08 2.95
CA VAL A 448 16.08 -5.65 3.10
C VAL A 448 14.71 -5.54 3.72
N LEU A 449 14.65 -5.11 4.98
CA LEU A 449 13.41 -5.09 5.75
C LEU A 449 12.43 -4.06 5.18
N ASP A 450 12.90 -2.81 5.06
CA ASP A 450 12.14 -1.73 4.41
C ASP A 450 12.98 -0.50 4.10
N LYS A 451 12.32 0.44 3.42
CA LYS A 451 12.69 1.83 3.26
C LYS A 451 11.54 2.74 3.68
N ILE A 452 11.79 3.59 4.66
CA ILE A 452 10.81 4.56 5.18
C ILE A 452 11.32 5.96 4.88
N LEU A 453 10.45 6.81 4.33
CA LEU A 453 10.85 8.15 3.90
C LEU A 453 10.23 9.25 4.78
N ILE A 454 11.04 10.22 5.18
CA ILE A 454 10.63 11.41 5.93
C ILE A 454 10.35 12.57 4.97
N ASN A 455 9.24 13.29 5.18
CA ASN A 455 8.90 14.50 4.44
C ASN A 455 9.64 15.72 5.01
N LEU A 456 10.80 16.05 4.45
CA LEU A 456 11.60 17.18 4.92
C LEU A 456 10.92 18.53 4.64
N HIS A 457 10.13 18.63 3.57
CA HIS A 457 9.44 19.87 3.24
C HIS A 457 8.39 20.23 4.29
N LYS A 458 7.62 19.25 4.78
CA LYS A 458 6.65 19.49 5.85
C LYS A 458 7.32 19.89 7.17
N ILE A 459 8.51 19.35 7.45
CA ILE A 459 9.33 19.80 8.59
C ILE A 459 9.74 21.26 8.43
N ALA A 460 10.23 21.65 7.25
CA ALA A 460 10.60 23.04 6.95
C ALA A 460 9.43 24.02 7.16
N ASP A 461 8.26 23.68 6.61
CA ASP A 461 7.04 24.48 6.75
C ASP A 461 6.65 24.68 8.23
N ASN A 462 6.70 23.61 9.02
CA ASN A 462 6.36 23.65 10.44
C ASN A 462 7.37 24.42 11.29
N SER A 463 8.64 24.40 10.89
CA SER A 463 9.75 25.02 11.63
C SER A 463 9.80 26.53 11.49
N LYS A 464 9.10 27.11 10.51
CA LYS A 464 9.01 28.57 10.29
C LYS A 464 10.38 29.25 10.28
N GLN A 465 11.36 28.64 9.60
CA GLN A 465 12.73 29.13 9.48
C GLN A 465 13.53 29.18 10.80
N ASN A 466 13.11 28.44 11.83
CA ASN A 466 13.87 28.27 13.07
C ASN A 466 14.70 26.99 13.00
N ASP A 467 16.03 27.14 12.98
CA ASP A 467 16.97 26.01 12.87
C ASP A 467 16.81 25.01 14.02
N SER A 468 16.71 25.49 15.26
CA SER A 468 16.59 24.61 16.43
C SER A 468 15.34 23.74 16.36
N LEU A 469 14.19 24.34 16.02
CA LEU A 469 12.94 23.60 15.83
C LEU A 469 13.02 22.63 14.64
N PHE A 470 13.71 23.03 13.57
CA PHE A 470 13.88 22.17 12.40
C PHE A 470 14.62 20.89 12.74
N PHE A 471 15.78 21.00 13.41
CA PHE A 471 16.57 19.83 13.80
C PHE A 471 15.87 18.97 14.87
N GLU A 472 15.14 19.59 15.80
CA GLU A 472 14.29 18.87 16.77
C GLU A 472 13.22 18.03 16.06
N TYR A 473 12.48 18.61 15.11
CA TYR A 473 11.48 17.88 14.33
C TYR A 473 12.08 16.79 13.44
N VAL A 474 13.29 16.98 12.90
CA VAL A 474 14.00 15.92 12.16
C VAL A 474 14.30 14.73 13.08
N GLN A 475 14.81 15.00 14.30
CA GLN A 475 15.10 13.95 15.28
C GLN A 475 13.83 13.21 15.72
N ASP A 476 12.74 13.93 16.01
CA ASP A 476 11.45 13.33 16.37
C ASP A 476 10.90 12.40 15.28
N LYS A 477 11.01 12.82 14.01
CA LYS A 477 10.61 11.98 12.87
C LYS A 477 11.50 10.77 12.71
N LEU A 478 12.80 10.91 12.92
CA LEU A 478 13.72 9.79 12.87
C LEU A 478 13.42 8.75 13.96
N ASN A 479 13.12 9.18 15.18
CA ASN A 479 12.69 8.30 16.27
C ASN A 479 11.41 7.53 15.90
N SER A 480 10.45 8.20 15.28
CA SER A 480 9.21 7.57 14.79
C SER A 480 9.48 6.53 13.69
N VAL A 481 10.50 6.77 12.85
CA VAL A 481 10.95 5.80 11.83
C VAL A 481 11.55 4.56 12.49
N PHE A 482 12.37 4.70 13.53
CA PHE A 482 12.91 3.54 14.28
C PHE A 482 11.79 2.72 14.93
N GLU A 483 10.78 3.38 15.52
CA GLU A 483 9.61 2.73 16.09
C GLU A 483 8.82 1.95 15.01
N LEU A 484 8.61 2.53 13.83
CA LEU A 484 7.98 1.85 12.70
C LEU A 484 8.75 0.60 12.27
N PHE A 485 10.08 0.65 12.21
CA PHE A 485 10.89 -0.53 11.87
C PHE A 485 10.77 -1.63 12.93
N ALA A 486 10.74 -1.28 14.21
CA ALA A 486 10.50 -2.23 15.30
C ALA A 486 9.12 -2.91 15.15
N HIS A 487 8.07 -2.15 14.89
CA HIS A 487 6.74 -2.71 14.61
C HIS A 487 6.72 -3.61 13.37
N LYS A 488 7.41 -3.19 12.29
CA LYS A 488 7.50 -4.01 11.08
C LYS A 488 8.15 -5.37 11.37
N LYS A 489 9.25 -5.35 12.12
CA LYS A 489 9.98 -6.55 12.53
C LYS A 489 9.05 -7.53 13.25
N ASP A 490 8.32 -7.07 14.25
CA ASP A 490 7.39 -7.92 15.02
C ASP A 490 6.28 -8.51 14.15
N LEU A 491 5.68 -7.72 13.28
CA LEU A 491 4.62 -8.17 12.38
C LEU A 491 5.11 -9.22 11.38
N ILE A 492 6.29 -9.00 10.78
CA ILE A 492 6.89 -9.94 9.83
C ILE A 492 7.28 -11.25 10.52
N ILE A 493 7.88 -11.20 11.72
CA ILE A 493 8.19 -12.40 12.51
C ILE A 493 6.89 -13.17 12.78
N ARG A 494 5.86 -12.49 13.27
CA ARG A 494 4.56 -13.11 13.56
C ARG A 494 3.95 -13.76 12.32
N LYS A 495 4.08 -13.15 11.14
CA LYS A 495 3.51 -13.67 9.89
C LYS A 495 4.32 -14.81 9.28
N LEU A 496 5.65 -14.68 9.23
CA LEU A 496 6.51 -15.57 8.47
C LEU A 496 7.09 -16.72 9.29
N SER A 497 7.17 -16.61 10.62
CA SER A 497 7.64 -17.72 11.49
C SER A 497 6.81 -18.99 11.34
N THR A 498 5.53 -18.87 10.99
CA THR A 498 4.64 -20.02 10.73
C THR A 498 4.77 -20.61 9.32
N SER A 499 5.46 -19.93 8.39
CA SER A 499 5.65 -20.41 7.02
C SER A 499 6.83 -21.37 6.94
N LYS A 500 6.55 -22.63 6.58
CA LYS A 500 7.58 -23.67 6.42
C LYS A 500 8.53 -23.33 5.26
N GLU A 501 7.99 -22.82 4.17
CA GLU A 501 8.72 -22.45 2.96
C GLU A 501 9.66 -21.28 3.23
N TRP A 502 9.20 -20.22 3.92
CA TRP A 502 10.06 -19.11 4.31
C TRP A 502 11.19 -19.55 5.23
N ASN A 503 10.87 -20.30 6.29
CA ASN A 503 11.88 -20.81 7.23
C ASN A 503 12.94 -21.64 6.50
N ARG A 504 12.53 -22.43 5.51
CA ARG A 504 13.46 -23.18 4.65
C ARG A 504 14.33 -22.26 3.81
N ILE A 505 13.77 -21.27 3.13
CA ILE A 505 14.52 -20.28 2.34
C ILE A 505 15.58 -19.58 3.21
N ILE A 506 15.18 -19.10 4.38
CA ILE A 506 16.10 -18.48 5.34
C ILE A 506 17.20 -19.45 5.74
N SER A 507 16.86 -20.69 6.13
CA SER A 507 17.88 -21.68 6.53
C SER A 507 18.84 -22.09 5.41
N ASP A 508 18.36 -22.13 4.16
CA ASP A 508 19.13 -22.56 3.00
C ASP A 508 20.07 -21.44 2.49
N PHE A 509 19.68 -20.16 2.64
CA PHE A 509 20.37 -19.03 2.00
C PHE A 509 20.87 -17.94 2.94
N ILE A 510 20.30 -17.77 4.13
CA ILE A 510 20.70 -16.72 5.08
C ILE A 510 21.42 -17.37 6.27
N LYS A 511 22.65 -16.91 6.52
CA LYS A 511 23.41 -17.25 7.73
C LYS A 511 23.35 -16.06 8.69
N PRO A 512 22.50 -16.09 9.72
CA PRO A 512 22.43 -15.00 10.67
C PRO A 512 23.71 -14.95 11.52
N GLU A 513 24.21 -13.74 11.75
CA GLU A 513 25.27 -13.44 12.72
C GLU A 513 24.67 -13.12 14.09
N SER A 514 23.46 -12.57 14.10
CA SER A 514 22.67 -12.28 15.30
C SER A 514 21.73 -13.44 15.67
N ILE A 515 20.89 -13.22 16.69
CA ILE A 515 19.90 -14.19 17.17
C ILE A 515 18.92 -14.59 16.05
N SER A 516 18.51 -13.62 15.21
CA SER A 516 17.59 -13.85 14.10
C SER A 516 18.05 -13.15 12.83
N TRP A 517 17.70 -13.71 11.67
CA TRP A 517 17.97 -13.12 10.35
C TRP A 517 17.43 -11.70 10.19
N ILE A 518 16.38 -11.35 10.95
CA ILE A 518 15.73 -10.06 10.88
C ILE A 518 16.47 -8.98 11.67
N ASP A 519 17.28 -9.36 12.66
CA ASP A 519 18.18 -8.43 13.37
C ASP A 519 19.27 -7.94 12.39
N ASP A 520 19.81 -8.88 11.60
CA ASP A 520 20.82 -8.62 10.57
C ASP A 520 20.27 -7.95 9.29
N SER A 521 18.95 -7.75 9.21
CA SER A 521 18.31 -7.16 8.04
C SER A 521 18.67 -5.68 7.88
N LEU A 522 18.84 -5.25 6.62
CA LEU A 522 19.10 -3.86 6.27
C LEU A 522 17.83 -3.03 6.40
N LYS A 523 17.93 -1.88 7.07
CA LYS A 523 16.82 -0.96 7.33
C LYS A 523 17.16 0.40 6.72
N SER A 524 16.39 0.84 5.73
CA SER A 524 16.69 2.06 4.98
C SER A 524 15.87 3.23 5.51
N VAL A 525 16.56 4.22 6.08
CA VAL A 525 15.98 5.54 6.33
C VAL A 525 16.23 6.40 5.11
N SER A 526 15.21 7.09 4.66
CA SER A 526 15.30 7.99 3.51
C SER A 526 14.42 9.21 3.73
N PHE A 527 14.37 10.08 2.73
CA PHE A 527 13.70 11.35 2.81
C PHE A 527 13.20 11.77 1.44
N PHE A 528 12.25 12.70 1.38
CA PHE A 528 11.86 13.38 0.15
C PHE A 528 11.58 14.86 0.43
N GLY A 529 11.51 15.66 -0.63
CA GLY A 529 11.28 17.09 -0.50
C GLY A 529 12.49 17.87 0.01
N LEU A 530 13.71 17.37 -0.18
CA LEU A 530 14.94 18.04 0.29
C LEU A 530 15.09 19.42 -0.37
N ASN A 531 14.99 19.50 -1.70
CA ASN A 531 15.12 20.77 -2.42
C ASN A 531 14.06 21.80 -1.98
N GLU A 532 12.83 21.33 -1.79
CA GLU A 532 11.70 22.13 -1.33
C GLU A 532 11.92 22.59 0.12
N ALA A 533 12.37 21.70 1.01
CA ALA A 533 12.69 22.03 2.39
C ALA A 533 13.74 23.13 2.49
N ILE A 534 14.83 23.02 1.73
CA ILE A 534 15.91 24.01 1.72
C ILE A 534 15.41 25.34 1.16
N LYS A 535 14.63 25.31 0.08
CA LYS A 535 14.04 26.54 -0.46
C LYS A 535 13.09 27.22 0.53
N THR A 536 12.24 26.47 1.23
CA THR A 536 11.31 26.99 2.23
C THR A 536 12.05 27.57 3.44
N HIS A 537 13.06 26.84 3.93
CA HIS A 537 13.78 27.19 5.16
C HIS A 537 14.83 28.28 4.94
N CYS A 538 15.66 28.16 3.90
CA CYS A 538 16.74 29.10 3.57
C CYS A 538 16.30 30.22 2.61
N GLY A 539 15.11 30.14 2.01
CA GLY A 539 14.61 31.07 0.99
C GLY A 539 15.20 30.87 -0.41
N ILE A 540 16.32 30.14 -0.53
CA ILE A 540 17.07 29.92 -1.77
C ILE A 540 17.42 28.44 -1.91
N GLU A 541 17.40 27.96 -3.15
CA GLU A 541 17.58 26.54 -3.47
C GLU A 541 19.04 26.06 -3.33
N ILE A 542 19.23 24.75 -3.13
CA ILE A 542 20.50 24.09 -2.84
C ILE A 542 21.62 24.49 -3.82
N ASP A 543 21.31 24.50 -5.11
CA ASP A 543 22.28 24.68 -6.21
C ASP A 543 22.55 26.15 -6.58
N ARG A 544 22.11 27.11 -5.74
CA ARG A 544 22.22 28.55 -6.02
C ARG A 544 23.30 29.26 -5.21
N ILE A 545 23.41 28.95 -3.92
CA ILE A 545 24.35 29.59 -2.99
C ILE A 545 24.96 28.57 -2.04
N GLU A 546 26.19 28.84 -1.59
CA GLU A 546 26.96 27.95 -0.71
C GLU A 546 26.29 27.74 0.66
N ASN A 547 25.58 28.73 1.18
CA ASN A 547 24.88 28.60 2.47
C ASN A 547 23.72 27.58 2.41
N SER A 548 22.94 27.57 1.32
CA SER A 548 21.86 26.59 1.12
C SER A 548 22.40 25.18 0.93
N GLU A 549 23.50 25.04 0.19
CA GLU A 549 24.23 23.77 0.06
C GLU A 549 24.74 23.29 1.42
N SER A 550 25.36 24.19 2.20
CA SER A 550 25.90 23.88 3.54
C SER A 550 24.82 23.48 4.53
N PHE A 551 23.66 24.13 4.51
CA PHE A 551 22.53 23.73 5.35
C PHE A 551 22.01 22.33 4.96
N ALA A 552 21.87 22.05 3.66
CA ALA A 552 21.48 20.72 3.18
C ALA A 552 22.49 19.65 3.59
N TYR A 553 23.80 19.96 3.50
CA TYR A 553 24.87 19.09 3.94
C TYR A 553 24.76 18.79 5.45
N ASN A 554 24.66 19.84 6.28
CA ASN A 554 24.54 19.72 7.73
C ASN A 554 23.29 18.93 8.15
N LEU A 555 22.16 19.11 7.45
CA LEU A 555 20.95 18.32 7.66
C LEU A 555 21.20 16.82 7.44
N LEU A 556 21.80 16.45 6.31
CA LEU A 556 22.04 15.04 6.02
C LEU A 556 23.09 14.42 6.95
N VAL A 557 24.13 15.19 7.33
CA VAL A 557 25.11 14.77 8.35
C VAL A 557 24.41 14.51 9.68
N PHE A 558 23.57 15.43 10.14
CA PHE A 558 22.81 15.27 11.38
C PHE A 558 21.95 14.01 11.37
N MET A 559 21.22 13.75 10.28
CA MET A 559 20.45 12.51 10.15
C MET A 559 21.34 11.26 10.17
N LYS A 560 22.48 11.31 9.49
CA LYS A 560 23.45 10.20 9.44
C LYS A 560 24.05 9.92 10.82
N ASP A 561 24.39 10.96 11.58
CA ASP A 561 24.97 10.82 12.92
C ASP A 561 23.99 10.19 13.89
N LEU A 562 22.72 10.65 13.91
CA LEU A 562 21.66 10.03 14.72
C LEU A 562 21.42 8.57 14.36
N ILE A 563 21.46 8.22 13.06
CA ILE A 563 21.35 6.83 12.60
C ILE A 563 22.53 6.00 13.10
N ASN A 564 23.76 6.53 13.04
CA ASN A 564 24.95 5.83 13.49
C ASN A 564 24.94 5.63 15.01
N GLU A 565 24.53 6.63 15.78
CA GLU A 565 24.33 6.55 17.23
C GLU A 565 23.34 5.45 17.57
N PHE A 566 22.15 5.45 16.94
CA PHE A 566 21.14 4.43 17.16
C PHE A 566 21.66 3.02 16.84
N ASN A 567 22.37 2.85 15.72
CA ASN A 567 23.00 1.57 15.34
C ASN A 567 23.99 1.08 16.40
N GLN A 568 24.82 1.97 16.96
CA GLN A 568 25.81 1.61 17.97
C GLN A 568 25.14 1.20 19.29
N GLU A 569 24.09 1.91 19.70
CA GLU A 569 23.36 1.62 20.94
C GLU A 569 22.56 0.31 20.87
N HIS A 570 21.91 0.05 19.74
CA HIS A 570 20.96 -1.05 19.58
C HIS A 570 21.53 -2.26 18.81
N ASN A 571 22.80 -2.17 18.36
CA ASN A 571 23.45 -3.15 17.48
C ASN A 571 22.58 -3.49 16.24
N ASP A 572 22.14 -2.42 15.58
CA ASP A 572 21.20 -2.48 14.45
C ASP A 572 21.87 -2.06 13.12
N ASN A 573 21.16 -2.24 12.00
CA ASN A 573 21.68 -2.04 10.65
C ASN A 573 20.87 -1.01 9.82
N TYR A 574 20.70 0.20 10.36
CA TYR A 574 20.08 1.31 9.67
C TYR A 574 21.07 2.04 8.74
N ILE A 575 20.60 2.43 7.55
CA ILE A 575 21.38 3.17 6.57
C ILE A 575 20.60 4.38 6.03
N LEU A 576 21.29 5.47 5.71
CA LEU A 576 20.70 6.65 5.08
C LEU A 576 20.77 6.53 3.55
N THR A 577 19.63 6.68 2.86
CA THR A 577 19.54 6.49 1.40
C THR A 577 18.83 7.64 0.70
N GLN A 578 19.15 7.87 -0.57
CA GLN A 578 18.50 8.86 -1.43
C GLN A 578 17.06 8.43 -1.73
N PRO A 579 16.07 9.33 -1.86
CA PRO A 579 14.76 8.94 -2.39
C PRO A 579 14.85 8.30 -3.78
N HIS A 580 13.94 7.37 -4.06
CA HIS A 580 13.85 6.66 -5.34
C HIS A 580 12.55 7.04 -6.06
N ASN A 581 12.53 7.02 -7.40
CA ASN A 581 11.31 7.39 -8.12
C ASN A 581 10.18 6.40 -7.82
N GLY A 582 8.98 6.90 -7.52
CA GLY A 582 7.87 6.05 -7.16
C GLY A 582 6.53 6.78 -7.03
N SER A 583 5.45 6.01 -7.21
CA SER A 583 4.08 6.54 -7.19
C SER A 583 3.63 7.05 -5.82
N TYR A 584 4.37 6.80 -4.75
CA TYR A 584 4.07 7.36 -3.44
C TYR A 584 4.19 8.90 -3.42
N LEU A 585 5.00 9.49 -4.31
CA LEU A 585 5.15 10.94 -4.43
C LEU A 585 3.92 11.62 -5.07
N SER A 586 3.14 10.90 -5.87
CA SER A 586 1.90 11.38 -6.48
C SER A 586 0.65 10.93 -5.70
N LYS A 587 0.58 9.66 -5.26
CA LYS A 587 -0.59 9.06 -4.60
C LYS A 587 -0.99 9.70 -3.28
N HIS A 588 -0.07 10.21 -2.46
CA HIS A 588 -0.43 10.87 -1.20
C HIS A 588 -1.28 12.15 -1.40
N PHE A 589 -1.28 12.72 -2.61
CA PHE A 589 -2.03 13.93 -2.95
C PHE A 589 -3.26 13.67 -3.85
N TYR A 590 -3.39 12.47 -4.42
CA TYR A 590 -4.51 12.10 -5.31
C TYR A 590 -5.14 10.76 -4.88
N ARG A 591 -6.37 10.82 -4.33
CA ARG A 591 -7.12 9.64 -3.85
C ARG A 591 -7.75 8.79 -4.96
N SER A 592 -7.68 9.19 -6.23
CA SER A 592 -8.26 8.46 -7.35
C SER A 592 -7.20 8.10 -8.40
N MET A 593 -7.16 6.82 -8.78
CA MET A 593 -6.23 6.27 -9.78
C MET A 593 -6.42 6.87 -11.19
N ASP A 594 -7.54 7.55 -11.44
CA ASP A 594 -7.88 8.16 -12.72
C ASP A 594 -6.99 9.36 -13.13
N GLU A 595 -6.20 9.91 -12.20
CA GLU A 595 -5.29 11.05 -12.48
C GLU A 595 -3.79 10.69 -12.37
N VAL A 596 -3.45 9.43 -12.09
CA VAL A 596 -2.09 9.03 -11.66
C VAL A 596 -1.09 8.91 -12.82
N GLY A 597 -1.55 8.88 -14.07
CA GLY A 597 -0.67 8.68 -15.23
C GLY A 597 0.19 9.88 -15.61
N ASN A 598 -0.23 11.12 -15.32
CA ASN A 598 0.35 12.33 -15.92
C ASN A 598 0.52 13.54 -14.99
N ALA A 599 0.27 13.42 -13.68
CA ALA A 599 0.49 14.53 -12.76
C ALA A 599 2.00 14.69 -12.46
N PRO A 600 2.61 15.88 -12.64
CA PRO A 600 4.03 16.08 -12.36
C PRO A 600 4.32 15.82 -10.87
N ASN A 601 5.42 15.12 -10.59
CA ASN A 601 5.89 14.91 -9.22
C ASN A 601 6.02 16.26 -8.50
N LYS A 602 5.31 16.44 -7.38
CA LYS A 602 5.35 17.67 -6.58
C LYS A 602 6.73 17.94 -5.98
N TYR A 603 7.52 16.89 -5.76
CA TYR A 603 8.83 16.95 -5.11
C TYR A 603 9.95 16.55 -6.05
N CYS A 604 11.05 17.30 -6.02
CA CYS A 604 12.29 16.95 -6.67
C CYS A 604 12.97 15.79 -5.94
N ILE A 605 13.25 14.71 -6.68
CA ILE A 605 13.88 13.50 -6.13
C ILE A 605 15.40 13.52 -6.19
N ASN A 606 15.94 14.32 -7.10
CA ASN A 606 17.36 14.43 -7.29
C ASN A 606 17.92 15.36 -6.22
N MET A 607 19.10 15.04 -5.68
CA MET A 607 19.81 15.96 -4.78
C MET A 607 20.02 17.31 -5.47
N ILE A 608 20.37 17.28 -6.76
CA ILE A 608 20.52 18.46 -7.62
C ILE A 608 19.36 18.54 -8.62
N ARG A 609 18.69 19.68 -8.68
CA ARG A 609 17.54 19.91 -9.56
C ARG A 609 17.93 19.76 -11.04
N GLY A 610 17.05 19.15 -11.83
CA GLY A 610 17.28 18.98 -13.27
C GLY A 610 17.34 20.30 -14.06
N ASN A 611 16.63 21.33 -13.60
CA ASN A 611 16.63 22.67 -14.20
C ASN A 611 17.74 23.59 -13.64
N SER A 612 18.73 23.03 -12.97
CA SER A 612 19.90 23.77 -12.48
C SER A 612 20.66 24.40 -13.65
N LYS A 613 21.15 25.64 -13.46
CA LYS A 613 22.01 26.33 -14.42
C LYS A 613 23.51 26.03 -14.22
N LEU A 614 23.85 25.17 -13.27
CA LEU A 614 25.24 24.79 -13.00
C LEU A 614 25.81 23.93 -14.14
N SER A 615 27.11 24.08 -14.40
CA SER A 615 27.84 23.16 -15.28
C SER A 615 27.79 21.73 -14.73
N LEU A 616 27.97 20.74 -15.61
CA LEU A 616 27.97 19.34 -15.19
C LEU A 616 29.03 19.07 -14.11
N ASP A 617 30.25 19.58 -14.29
CA ASP A 617 31.33 19.43 -13.32
C ASP A 617 30.94 19.94 -11.93
N LYS A 618 30.29 21.12 -11.87
CA LYS A 618 29.85 21.69 -10.60
C LYS A 618 28.69 20.90 -9.98
N ARG A 619 27.77 20.37 -10.80
CA ARG A 619 26.71 19.47 -10.31
C ARG A 619 27.29 18.18 -9.74
N ILE A 620 28.29 17.60 -10.40
CA ILE A 620 29.00 16.41 -9.93
C ILE A 620 29.75 16.71 -8.62
N GLN A 621 30.43 17.85 -8.55
CA GLN A 621 31.13 18.29 -7.34
C GLN A 621 30.19 18.39 -6.14
N ILE A 622 29.04 19.06 -6.29
CA ILE A 622 28.05 19.17 -5.21
C ILE A 622 27.46 17.79 -4.88
N TYR A 623 27.11 16.98 -5.88
CA TYR A 623 26.59 15.63 -5.65
C TYR A 623 27.56 14.77 -4.84
N LYS A 624 28.86 14.86 -5.10
CA LYS A 624 29.88 14.12 -4.34
C LYS A 624 29.93 14.48 -2.86
N ASN A 625 29.64 15.73 -2.52
CA ASN A 625 29.54 16.14 -1.12
C ASN A 625 28.42 15.35 -0.40
N PHE A 626 27.31 15.10 -1.10
CA PHE A 626 26.19 14.31 -0.57
C PHE A 626 26.38 12.80 -0.66
N GLU A 627 27.06 12.31 -1.70
CA GLU A 627 27.31 10.88 -1.96
C GLU A 627 27.99 10.19 -0.78
N GLY A 628 28.93 10.87 -0.11
CA GLY A 628 29.62 10.33 1.07
C GLY A 628 28.74 10.20 2.32
N ILE A 629 27.69 11.03 2.44
CA ILE A 629 26.77 11.02 3.59
C ILE A 629 25.66 9.99 3.39
N VAL A 630 25.13 9.90 2.17
CA VAL A 630 24.05 9.00 1.77
C VAL A 630 24.62 7.67 1.26
N ASP A 631 25.54 7.11 2.03
CA ASP A 631 26.33 5.91 1.74
C ASP A 631 25.50 4.62 1.64
N GLY A 632 24.28 4.66 2.19
CA GLY A 632 23.27 3.61 2.08
C GLY A 632 22.64 3.52 0.70
N GLY A 633 22.97 4.42 -0.23
CA GLY A 633 22.61 4.31 -1.65
C GLY A 633 22.20 5.64 -2.25
N SER A 634 22.92 6.03 -3.30
CA SER A 634 22.67 7.23 -4.10
C SER A 634 22.97 6.96 -5.57
N VAL A 635 22.30 7.69 -6.45
CA VAL A 635 22.49 7.66 -7.90
C VAL A 635 22.49 9.09 -8.42
N PHE A 636 23.53 9.43 -9.17
CA PHE A 636 23.57 10.67 -9.93
C PHE A 636 22.73 10.52 -11.19
N MET A 637 21.59 11.21 -11.26
CA MET A 637 20.78 11.23 -12.48
C MET A 637 21.30 12.29 -13.46
N PHE A 638 21.58 11.86 -14.69
CA PHE A 638 22.09 12.70 -15.75
C PHE A 638 21.13 12.70 -16.95
N ASN A 639 20.67 13.88 -17.37
CA ASN A 639 19.87 14.02 -18.59
C ASN A 639 20.82 14.14 -19.80
N VAL A 640 20.70 13.24 -20.77
CA VAL A 640 21.55 13.21 -21.97
C VAL A 640 20.99 14.19 -23.01
N ASN A 641 21.16 15.49 -22.81
CA ASN A 641 20.76 16.49 -23.81
C ASN A 641 22.00 16.97 -24.59
N ASN A 642 22.19 16.44 -25.80
CA ASN A 642 23.17 16.89 -26.81
C ASN A 642 24.67 16.80 -26.43
N THR A 643 25.04 16.10 -25.36
CA THR A 643 26.46 15.93 -24.97
C THR A 643 27.05 14.70 -25.69
N PRO A 644 28.21 14.81 -26.36
CA PRO A 644 28.89 13.65 -26.94
C PRO A 644 29.20 12.60 -25.86
N ILE A 645 28.87 11.33 -26.14
CA ILE A 645 29.02 10.23 -25.19
C ILE A 645 30.47 10.03 -24.73
N GLU A 646 31.44 10.29 -25.61
CA GLU A 646 32.87 10.20 -25.30
C GLU A 646 33.31 11.27 -24.28
N GLU A 647 32.79 12.49 -24.41
CA GLU A 647 33.05 13.59 -23.47
C GLU A 647 32.39 13.30 -22.11
N LEU A 648 31.17 12.77 -22.14
CA LEU A 648 30.46 12.33 -20.94
C LEU A 648 31.23 11.24 -20.19
N LEU A 649 31.70 10.20 -20.90
CA LEU A 649 32.48 9.12 -20.28
C LEU A 649 33.82 9.61 -19.74
N ALA A 650 34.49 10.52 -20.44
CA ALA A 650 35.71 11.13 -19.95
C ALA A 650 35.46 11.93 -18.65
N GLN A 651 34.37 12.69 -18.58
CA GLN A 651 33.98 13.44 -17.38
C GLN A 651 33.57 12.51 -16.24
N LEU A 652 32.81 11.45 -16.50
CA LEU A 652 32.41 10.45 -15.49
C LEU A 652 33.62 9.65 -14.97
N SER A 653 34.55 9.30 -15.85
CA SER A 653 35.81 8.65 -15.50
C SER A 653 36.70 9.54 -14.63
N TYR A 654 36.89 10.79 -15.04
CA TYR A 654 37.68 11.78 -14.29
C TYR A 654 37.05 12.06 -12.93
N SER A 655 35.72 12.24 -12.91
CA SER A 655 35.01 12.53 -11.70
C SER A 655 34.84 11.32 -10.79
N LYS A 656 34.95 10.07 -11.23
CA LYS A 656 34.79 8.88 -10.35
C LYS A 656 33.49 8.91 -9.54
N VAL A 657 32.37 9.27 -10.16
CA VAL A 657 31.05 9.14 -9.52
C VAL A 657 30.80 7.66 -9.27
N ASN A 658 30.38 7.27 -8.05
CA ASN A 658 30.23 5.84 -7.76
C ASN A 658 29.12 5.24 -8.59
N ARG A 659 28.00 5.97 -8.75
CA ARG A 659 26.83 5.49 -9.48
C ARG A 659 26.10 6.59 -10.21
N PHE A 660 25.72 6.32 -11.46
CA PHE A 660 24.90 7.22 -12.24
C PHE A 660 23.85 6.46 -13.07
N GLN A 661 22.82 7.19 -13.46
CA GLN A 661 21.78 6.71 -14.36
C GLN A 661 21.56 7.76 -15.43
N LEU A 662 21.42 7.30 -16.66
CA LEU A 662 21.20 8.15 -17.82
C LEU A 662 19.69 8.24 -18.05
N LYS A 663 19.19 9.47 -18.07
CA LYS A 663 17.79 9.77 -18.37
C LYS A 663 17.72 10.35 -19.77
N VAL A 664 17.05 9.64 -20.66
CA VAL A 664 16.70 10.10 -21.99
C VAL A 664 15.27 10.62 -21.92
N GLU A 665 15.06 11.89 -22.30
CA GLU A 665 13.74 12.54 -22.31
C GLU A 665 12.90 12.16 -23.52
#